data_AF-A0A0D0PFT2-F1
#
_entry.id   AF-A0A0D0PFT2-F1
#
_cell.length_a   1.000
_cell.length_b   1.000
_cell.length_c   1.000
_cell.angle_alpha   90.00
_cell.angle_beta   90.00
_cell.angle_gamma   90.00
#
_symmetry.space_group_name_H-M   'P 1'
#
loop_
_entity.id
_entity.type
_entity.pdbx_description
1 polymer ?
#
loop_
_entity_poly.entity_id
_entity_poly.type
_entity_poly.pdbx_seq_one_letter_code
_entity_poly.pdbx_strand_id
1 'polypeptide(L)'
;MDNNSVDTLLDWLKEKPRTLGWGAILAYGRSETNKVLLQEYITRFSSGDFMQPITEEIRDNMTPTHKDFLHNYQMDAPRLSFAGSKLQKSSAKLTMKEVGGTHLSFSKQEGAQQWSLTRVSEKDVLDGPGLKFDIDLMTSTGSVTSAGRVELDISNGSDYRLIDMPSEHLQRVAGERFQDHFKGLPQAQRVFVLNDLRFEPDQFLKPSKFHIRTRSKKESGVSLLADEDEGEGEVLLFVAMEGDGNGTVPIDNADLRYLLPEGHSATVLLGSEMLFKRIIAEGVRRTHTLEDAFRAEFETVNGFTEMIGFGGKGKYAEHFYDGTPTADRYIKFIQVVSLITNFSDHGGGPQPGLASFRVRREAGEIVLDWRGTKEQSCIIFYSTFPPTISGNLGSAWECVWRFKYKLEPETGRIMLAVDESNELFKVDVSVGTYQDQPLLIQDFPRIKASFEGMIAPFLRQTIETFISPTTEINVFTLNSLLFRNEDAVRFDSVHCPGDMAAFGHVGPKQSAFSITELEPIIPHTVAHTFTTEPRRNDLTWSVRNILGETVPKGTITNTGVYTPPTAAEIQRSSVRVVVTATDGTHTSSALVSVTKRSLSVNPLIMIATAGDSLGHDVSAGAVDGGRLDWSIQDPASGAEV
;
A
#
# COMPACT_ATOMS: atom_id res chain seq x y z
N MET A 1 8.74 -14.18 -23.36
CA MET A 1 9.14 -13.05 -22.51
C MET A 1 7.84 -12.42 -22.09
N ASP A 2 7.43 -12.66 -20.85
CA ASP A 2 6.15 -12.16 -20.37
C ASP A 2 6.35 -10.69 -20.00
N ASN A 3 5.75 -9.82 -20.81
CA ASN A 3 5.64 -8.41 -20.49
C ASN A 3 4.72 -8.28 -19.26
N ASN A 4 5.26 -7.92 -18.09
CA ASN A 4 4.47 -7.77 -16.86
C ASN A 4 3.65 -6.48 -16.91
N SER A 5 2.59 -6.50 -17.73
CA SER A 5 1.71 -5.37 -17.96
C SER A 5 0.43 -5.46 -17.12
N VAL A 6 -0.27 -4.34 -16.98
CA VAL A 6 -1.60 -4.29 -16.33
C VAL A 6 -2.54 -5.32 -16.98
N ASP A 7 -2.64 -5.34 -18.32
CA ASP A 7 -3.54 -6.26 -19.03
C ASP A 7 -3.24 -7.72 -18.74
N THR A 8 -1.95 -8.11 -18.72
CA THR A 8 -1.56 -9.50 -18.40
C THR A 8 -1.90 -9.90 -16.96
N LEU A 9 -1.85 -8.98 -16.01
CA LEU A 9 -2.28 -9.23 -14.63
C LEU A 9 -3.80 -9.32 -14.54
N LEU A 10 -4.53 -8.44 -15.24
CA LEU A 10 -5.99 -8.47 -15.29
C LEU A 10 -6.50 -9.78 -15.88
N ASP A 11 -5.91 -10.28 -16.95
CA ASP A 11 -6.29 -11.57 -17.55
C ASP A 11 -6.06 -12.74 -16.59
N TRP A 12 -4.95 -12.73 -15.86
CA TRP A 12 -4.67 -13.74 -14.82
C TRP A 12 -5.63 -13.68 -13.63
N LEU A 13 -6.09 -12.49 -13.26
CA LEU A 13 -7.08 -12.27 -12.18
C LEU A 13 -8.51 -12.69 -12.58
N LYS A 14 -8.84 -12.73 -13.88
CA LYS A 14 -10.15 -13.21 -14.37
C LYS A 14 -10.36 -14.71 -14.18
N GLU A 15 -9.28 -15.49 -14.12
CA GLU A 15 -9.37 -16.96 -14.08
C GLU A 15 -9.98 -17.51 -12.78
N LYS A 16 -9.59 -16.93 -11.64
CA LYS A 16 -10.05 -17.30 -10.29
C LYS A 16 -9.60 -16.25 -9.28
N PRO A 17 -10.18 -16.20 -8.06
CA PRO A 17 -9.64 -15.37 -6.98
C PRO A 17 -8.16 -15.66 -6.71
N ARG A 18 -7.39 -14.58 -6.55
CA ARG A 18 -5.94 -14.58 -6.32
C ARG A 18 -5.54 -13.94 -5.00
N THR A 19 -6.49 -13.46 -4.18
CA THR A 19 -6.17 -13.07 -2.79
C THR A 19 -5.91 -14.26 -1.86
N LEU A 20 -6.08 -15.50 -2.32
CA LEU A 20 -5.71 -16.73 -1.58
C LEU A 20 -6.35 -16.81 -0.18
N GLY A 21 -7.59 -16.33 -0.04
CA GLY A 21 -8.32 -16.29 1.24
C GLY A 21 -7.92 -15.14 2.17
N TRP A 22 -6.98 -14.28 1.78
CA TRP A 22 -6.72 -13.02 2.45
C TRP A 22 -7.77 -11.98 2.06
N GLY A 23 -8.08 -11.05 2.97
CA GLY A 23 -8.98 -9.94 2.72
C GLY A 23 -8.40 -8.97 1.69
N ALA A 24 -7.09 -8.73 1.76
CA ALA A 24 -6.36 -7.96 0.74
C ALA A 24 -4.92 -8.46 0.57
N ILE A 25 -4.32 -8.20 -0.60
CA ILE A 25 -2.89 -8.31 -0.86
C ILE A 25 -2.40 -6.96 -1.39
N LEU A 26 -1.34 -6.42 -0.78
CA LEU A 26 -0.68 -5.19 -1.23
C LEU A 26 0.72 -5.54 -1.73
N ALA A 27 1.18 -4.85 -2.76
CA ALA A 27 2.54 -4.95 -3.27
C ALA A 27 3.16 -3.56 -3.40
N TYR A 28 4.42 -3.44 -2.98
CA TYR A 28 5.16 -2.19 -3.01
C TYR A 28 6.58 -2.38 -3.51
N GLY A 29 7.05 -1.44 -4.33
CA GLY A 29 8.41 -1.45 -4.87
C GLY A 29 9.48 -1.24 -3.81
N ARG A 30 10.65 -1.84 -4.05
CA ARG A 30 11.83 -1.69 -3.18
C ARG A 30 12.26 -0.23 -3.04
N SER A 31 12.33 0.49 -4.16
CA SER A 31 12.78 1.87 -4.20
C SER A 31 11.89 2.77 -3.33
N GLU A 32 10.58 2.56 -3.37
CA GLU A 32 9.59 3.25 -2.55
C GLU A 32 9.73 2.89 -1.07
N THR A 33 9.93 1.61 -0.77
CA THR A 33 10.18 1.16 0.61
C THR A 33 11.46 1.80 1.18
N ASN A 34 12.51 1.93 0.37
CA ASN A 34 13.76 2.59 0.78
C ASN A 34 13.62 4.10 0.96
N LYS A 35 12.74 4.77 0.20
CA LYS A 35 12.41 6.18 0.43
C LYS A 35 11.81 6.40 1.81
N VAL A 36 10.93 5.50 2.28
CA VAL A 36 10.37 5.58 3.64
C VAL A 36 11.45 5.44 4.71
N LEU A 37 12.35 4.47 4.57
CA LEU A 37 13.47 4.29 5.49
C LEU A 37 14.38 5.52 5.54
N LEU A 38 14.62 6.16 4.39
CA LEU A 38 15.36 7.41 4.31
C LEU A 38 14.64 8.56 5.03
N GLN A 39 13.34 8.76 4.78
CA GLN A 39 12.59 9.84 5.42
C GLN A 39 12.52 9.67 6.95
N GLU A 40 12.36 8.43 7.42
CA GLU A 40 12.44 8.10 8.84
C GLU A 40 13.83 8.41 9.42
N TYR A 41 14.91 8.11 8.70
CA TYR A 41 16.27 8.49 9.09
C TYR A 41 16.45 10.01 9.17
N ILE A 42 15.98 10.76 8.17
CA ILE A 42 16.06 12.23 8.13
C ILE A 42 15.31 12.87 9.31
N THR A 43 14.12 12.33 9.62
CA THR A 43 13.26 12.83 10.70
C THR A 43 13.93 12.75 12.06
N ARG A 44 14.76 11.72 12.30
CA ARG A 44 15.49 11.55 13.57
C ARG A 44 16.48 12.66 13.87
N PHE A 45 17.01 13.33 12.85
CA PHE A 45 17.86 14.50 13.06
C PHE A 45 17.08 15.72 13.57
N SER A 46 15.74 15.73 13.43
CA SER A 46 14.87 16.76 14.03
C SER A 46 14.40 16.38 15.43
N SER A 47 14.14 15.09 15.69
CA SER A 47 13.66 14.62 17.01
C SER A 47 14.78 14.44 18.04
N GLY A 48 16.03 14.31 17.60
CA GLY A 48 17.17 13.98 18.47
C GLY A 48 17.41 12.47 18.62
N ASP A 49 16.60 11.62 17.99
CA ASP A 49 16.69 10.15 18.05
C ASP A 49 17.62 9.56 16.98
N PHE A 50 18.61 10.32 16.53
CA PHE A 50 19.59 9.83 15.55
C PHE A 50 20.63 8.94 16.22
N MET A 51 21.19 8.02 15.45
CA MET A 51 22.31 7.18 15.89
C MET A 51 23.58 8.03 16.00
N GLN A 52 24.23 8.02 17.16
CA GLN A 52 25.51 8.69 17.34
C GLN A 52 26.62 7.98 16.57
N PRO A 53 27.68 8.68 16.13
CA PRO A 53 28.83 8.04 15.51
C PRO A 53 29.44 6.95 16.40
N ILE A 54 29.77 5.82 15.78
CA ILE A 54 30.24 4.61 16.47
C ILE A 54 31.77 4.67 16.57
N THR A 55 32.31 4.44 17.77
CA THR A 55 33.74 4.22 17.98
C THR A 55 33.93 2.87 18.62
N GLU A 56 34.68 1.99 17.95
CA GLU A 56 34.79 0.58 18.33
C GLU A 56 36.21 0.06 18.07
N GLU A 57 36.74 -0.78 18.96
CA GLU A 57 37.97 -1.52 18.72
C GLU A 57 37.63 -2.97 18.37
N ILE A 58 37.99 -3.39 17.16
CA ILE A 58 37.77 -4.75 16.67
C ILE A 58 39.02 -5.58 16.97
N ARG A 59 38.83 -6.58 17.82
CA ARG A 59 39.82 -7.61 18.13
C ARG A 59 39.15 -8.96 18.23
N ASP A 60 39.91 -10.00 17.91
CA ASP A 60 39.50 -11.37 18.08
C ASP A 60 40.70 -12.25 18.49
N ASN A 61 40.41 -13.49 18.88
CA ASN A 61 41.45 -14.42 19.34
C ASN A 61 42.07 -15.23 18.19
N MET A 62 41.45 -15.30 17.01
CA MET A 62 41.99 -16.05 15.87
C MET A 62 42.99 -15.21 15.07
N THR A 63 42.94 -13.88 15.16
CA THR A 63 43.95 -12.97 14.60
C THR A 63 44.57 -12.08 15.69
N PRO A 64 45.27 -12.66 16.70
CA PRO A 64 45.74 -11.91 17.89
C PRO A 64 46.85 -10.89 17.59
N THR A 65 47.39 -10.91 16.37
CA THR A 65 48.39 -9.99 15.84
C THR A 65 47.78 -8.87 14.99
N HIS A 66 46.46 -8.84 14.82
CA HIS A 66 45.72 -7.83 14.07
C HIS A 66 44.68 -7.15 14.98
N LYS A 67 44.45 -5.86 14.76
CA LYS A 67 43.29 -5.16 15.33
C LYS A 67 42.90 -3.98 14.46
N ASP A 68 41.63 -3.62 14.51
CA ASP A 68 41.12 -2.41 13.90
C ASP A 68 40.55 -1.46 14.96
N PHE A 69 40.71 -0.17 14.74
CA PHE A 69 40.08 0.86 15.53
C PHE A 69 39.23 1.73 14.60
N LEU A 70 37.92 1.61 14.76
CA LEU A 70 36.92 2.38 14.03
C LEU A 70 36.62 3.62 14.87
N HIS A 71 36.84 4.81 14.32
CA HIS A 71 36.65 6.05 15.04
C HIS A 71 35.60 6.93 14.39
N ASN A 72 34.57 7.31 15.17
CA ASN A 72 33.47 8.18 14.73
C ASN A 72 32.82 7.73 13.41
N TYR A 73 32.55 6.43 13.27
CA TYR A 73 31.83 5.87 12.13
C TYR A 73 30.40 6.39 12.10
N GLN A 74 30.07 7.15 11.07
CA GLN A 74 28.72 7.60 10.83
C GLN A 74 28.05 6.64 9.84
N MET A 75 27.00 5.97 10.30
CA MET A 75 26.20 5.07 9.47
C MET A 75 25.09 5.84 8.75
N ASP A 76 24.90 5.53 7.48
CA ASP A 76 23.80 6.07 6.68
C ASP A 76 22.49 5.32 6.94
N ALA A 77 21.41 5.84 6.35
CA ALA A 77 20.10 5.22 6.41
C ALA A 77 20.12 3.77 5.89
N PRO A 78 19.36 2.84 6.52
CA PRO A 78 19.27 1.46 6.06
C PRO A 78 18.61 1.37 4.67
N ARG A 79 19.11 0.44 3.85
CA ARG A 79 18.60 0.15 2.50
C ARG A 79 18.33 -1.34 2.34
N LEU A 80 17.12 -1.67 1.92
CA LEU A 80 16.71 -3.01 1.55
C LEU A 80 17.15 -3.33 0.11
N SER A 81 17.57 -4.58 -0.06
CA SER A 81 17.78 -5.27 -1.32
C SER A 81 17.08 -6.61 -1.24
N PHE A 82 16.38 -6.97 -2.31
CA PHE A 82 15.72 -8.27 -2.44
C PHE A 82 16.55 -9.26 -3.25
N ALA A 83 17.83 -8.98 -3.48
CA ALA A 83 18.73 -9.87 -4.21
C ALA A 83 18.73 -11.28 -3.60
N GLY A 84 18.33 -12.27 -4.40
CA GLY A 84 18.19 -13.67 -3.98
C GLY A 84 16.96 -13.98 -3.12
N SER A 85 16.12 -13.00 -2.82
CA SER A 85 14.85 -13.19 -2.10
C SER A 85 13.82 -13.87 -2.99
N LYS A 86 13.12 -14.84 -2.40
CA LYS A 86 12.09 -15.65 -3.04
C LYS A 86 10.81 -15.61 -2.21
N LEU A 87 9.67 -15.75 -2.89
CA LEU A 87 8.32 -15.58 -2.33
C LEU A 87 8.02 -16.41 -1.07
N GLN A 88 8.73 -17.51 -0.86
CA GLN A 88 8.54 -18.42 0.28
C GLN A 88 9.01 -17.82 1.61
N LYS A 89 9.87 -16.80 1.55
CA LYS A 89 10.50 -16.18 2.72
C LYS A 89 10.21 -14.69 2.76
N SER A 90 10.52 -14.11 3.91
CA SER A 90 10.40 -12.67 4.17
C SER A 90 11.79 -12.04 4.27
N SER A 91 12.79 -12.70 3.69
CA SER A 91 14.20 -12.33 3.79
C SER A 91 14.52 -11.15 2.88
N ALA A 92 15.32 -10.21 3.37
CA ALA A 92 15.95 -9.16 2.59
C ALA A 92 17.39 -9.02 3.03
N LYS A 93 18.22 -8.45 2.15
CA LYS A 93 19.53 -7.94 2.52
C LYS A 93 19.38 -6.49 2.92
N LEU A 94 20.02 -6.11 4.01
CA LEU A 94 20.07 -4.73 4.49
C LEU A 94 21.50 -4.21 4.40
N THR A 95 21.66 -2.98 3.91
CA THR A 95 22.95 -2.30 3.85
C THR A 95 22.85 -0.93 4.52
N MET A 96 23.88 -0.57 5.28
CA MET A 96 24.10 0.77 5.82
C MET A 96 25.52 1.20 5.46
N LYS A 97 25.67 2.26 4.65
CA LYS A 97 27.00 2.76 4.25
C LYS A 97 27.67 3.53 5.38
N GLU A 98 28.99 3.47 5.48
CA GLU A 98 29.77 4.38 6.32
C GLU A 98 30.03 5.66 5.53
N VAL A 99 29.48 6.78 5.99
CA VAL A 99 29.52 8.09 5.30
C VAL A 99 30.44 9.09 5.98
N GLY A 100 31.12 8.67 7.05
CA GLY A 100 32.01 9.47 7.86
C GLY A 100 32.77 8.60 8.86
N GLY A 101 33.97 9.02 9.25
CA GLY A 101 34.79 8.32 10.25
C GLY A 101 36.17 7.92 9.74
N THR A 102 36.95 7.27 10.60
CA THR A 102 38.32 6.85 10.28
C THR A 102 38.53 5.39 10.68
N HIS A 103 39.08 4.59 9.76
CA HIS A 103 39.50 3.21 10.01
C HIS A 103 41.00 3.18 10.22
N LEU A 104 41.45 2.68 11.36
CA LEU A 104 42.87 2.45 11.64
C LEU A 104 43.11 0.96 11.82
N SER A 105 43.91 0.36 10.94
CA SER A 105 44.34 -1.05 11.12
C SER A 105 45.74 -1.09 11.70
N PHE A 106 45.93 -2.00 12.65
CA PHE A 106 47.21 -2.22 13.30
C PHE A 106 47.60 -3.68 13.22
N SER A 107 48.89 -3.92 13.05
CA SER A 107 49.47 -5.25 13.18
C SER A 107 50.61 -5.25 14.19
N LYS A 108 50.97 -6.44 14.67
CA LYS A 108 52.18 -6.67 15.46
C LYS A 108 52.80 -8.01 15.10
N GLN A 109 54.10 -8.13 15.31
CA GLN A 109 54.79 -9.42 15.21
C GLN A 109 54.34 -10.34 16.33
N GLU A 110 54.38 -11.66 16.10
CA GLU A 110 54.06 -12.64 17.14
C GLU A 110 55.01 -12.48 18.35
N GLY A 111 54.45 -12.51 19.57
CA GLY A 111 55.18 -12.26 20.80
C GLY A 111 55.54 -10.78 21.07
N ALA A 112 55.37 -9.87 20.11
CA ALA A 112 55.60 -8.44 20.32
C ALA A 112 54.49 -7.78 21.17
N GLN A 113 54.87 -6.74 21.91
CA GLN A 113 53.95 -5.92 22.70
C GLN A 113 53.50 -4.65 21.97
N GLN A 114 54.32 -4.15 21.05
CA GLN A 114 54.06 -2.91 20.33
C GLN A 114 53.21 -3.16 19.07
N TRP A 115 52.14 -2.38 18.93
CA TRP A 115 51.31 -2.33 17.73
C TRP A 115 51.86 -1.29 16.75
N SER A 116 51.88 -1.63 15.47
CA SER A 116 52.24 -0.72 14.37
C SER A 116 51.00 -0.40 13.57
N LEU A 117 50.78 0.88 13.27
CA LEU A 117 49.70 1.32 12.38
C LEU A 117 50.09 0.97 10.94
N THR A 118 49.27 0.17 10.26
CA THR A 118 49.54 -0.32 8.91
C THR A 118 48.59 0.22 7.86
N ARG A 119 47.40 0.68 8.25
CA ARG A 119 46.41 1.23 7.32
C ARG A 119 45.61 2.36 7.96
N VAL A 120 45.36 3.41 7.17
CA VAL A 120 44.48 4.54 7.52
C VAL A 120 43.49 4.76 6.37
N SER A 121 42.20 4.60 6.64
CA SER A 121 41.13 4.92 5.69
C SER A 121 40.24 6.03 6.25
N GLU A 122 39.78 6.95 5.41
CA GLU A 122 38.81 7.99 5.76
C GLU A 122 37.49 7.67 5.07
N LYS A 123 36.43 7.45 5.86
CA LYS A 123 35.10 7.14 5.32
C LYS A 123 34.38 8.41 4.90
N ASP A 124 33.73 8.35 3.75
CA ASP A 124 32.95 9.44 3.20
C ASP A 124 31.81 8.92 2.32
N VAL A 125 31.02 9.85 1.81
CA VAL A 125 29.81 9.58 1.02
C VAL A 125 30.07 9.02 -0.38
N LEU A 126 31.32 9.08 -0.88
CA LEU A 126 31.70 8.61 -2.21
C LEU A 126 32.13 7.13 -2.20
N ASP A 127 32.77 6.68 -1.12
CA ASP A 127 33.43 5.36 -1.05
C ASP A 127 33.16 4.65 0.30
N GLY A 128 31.87 4.45 0.60
CA GLY A 128 31.37 3.72 1.77
C GLY A 128 31.06 2.24 1.45
N PRO A 129 31.97 1.27 1.71
CA PRO A 129 31.79 -0.16 1.39
C PRO A 129 30.62 -0.84 2.12
N GLY A 130 30.28 -0.36 3.31
CA GLY A 130 29.03 -0.62 4.05
C GLY A 130 29.06 -1.79 5.02
N LEU A 131 28.20 -1.70 6.04
CA LEU A 131 27.73 -2.81 6.86
C LEU A 131 26.59 -3.51 6.10
N LYS A 132 26.72 -4.82 5.88
CA LYS A 132 25.70 -5.67 5.25
C LYS A 132 25.22 -6.73 6.22
N PHE A 133 23.93 -7.04 6.21
CA PHE A 133 23.36 -8.12 7.01
C PHE A 133 22.07 -8.62 6.38
N ASP A 134 21.67 -9.84 6.74
CA ASP A 134 20.38 -10.40 6.37
C ASP A 134 19.33 -10.01 7.41
N ILE A 135 18.10 -9.76 6.96
CA ILE A 135 16.96 -9.46 7.83
C ILE A 135 15.74 -10.26 7.38
N ASP A 136 14.97 -10.77 8.33
CA ASP A 136 13.65 -11.34 8.06
C ASP A 136 12.59 -10.31 8.46
N LEU A 137 11.84 -9.81 7.47
CA LEU A 137 10.84 -8.77 7.68
C LEU A 137 9.67 -9.22 8.56
N MET A 138 9.37 -10.53 8.65
CA MET A 138 8.31 -11.02 9.54
C MET A 138 8.73 -11.03 11.00
N THR A 139 10.00 -11.32 11.29
CA THR A 139 10.52 -11.35 12.68
C THR A 139 11.03 -9.99 13.14
N SER A 140 11.49 -9.14 12.22
CA SER A 140 11.98 -7.79 12.50
C SER A 140 10.87 -6.74 12.58
N THR A 141 9.70 -6.98 11.98
CA THR A 141 8.47 -6.32 12.37
C THR A 141 8.00 -6.92 13.67
N GLY A 142 8.11 -6.19 14.78
CA GLY A 142 7.54 -6.62 16.05
C GLY A 142 6.06 -7.01 15.88
N SER A 143 5.57 -7.89 16.76
CA SER A 143 4.16 -8.32 16.75
C SER A 143 3.23 -7.12 16.52
N VAL A 144 2.39 -7.20 15.50
CA VAL A 144 1.38 -6.19 15.18
C VAL A 144 0.64 -5.84 16.46
N THR A 145 0.89 -4.65 17.01
CA THR A 145 0.06 -4.15 18.10
C THR A 145 -1.36 -4.01 17.54
N SER A 146 -2.38 -3.98 18.39
CA SER A 146 -3.77 -3.74 17.99
C SER A 146 -3.99 -2.43 17.19
N ALA A 147 -2.95 -1.60 17.02
CA ALA A 147 -2.93 -0.37 16.24
C ALA A 147 -2.39 -0.52 14.79
N GLY A 148 -1.85 -1.66 14.37
CA GLY A 148 -1.42 -1.84 12.96
C GLY A 148 -0.12 -1.12 12.57
N ARG A 149 0.84 -1.00 13.50
CA ARG A 149 2.16 -0.39 13.26
C ARG A 149 3.11 -1.40 12.57
N VAL A 150 3.83 -0.95 11.54
CA VAL A 150 4.86 -1.74 10.82
C VAL A 150 6.24 -1.15 11.12
N GLU A 151 7.16 -1.98 11.60
CA GLU A 151 8.46 -1.57 12.13
C GLU A 151 9.60 -2.41 11.56
N LEU A 152 10.80 -1.85 11.48
CA LEU A 152 12.02 -2.57 11.11
C LEU A 152 13.06 -2.34 12.20
N ASP A 153 13.31 -3.35 13.04
CA ASP A 153 14.37 -3.30 14.04
C ASP A 153 15.71 -3.77 13.44
N ILE A 154 16.65 -2.84 13.25
CA ILE A 154 17.98 -3.14 12.68
C ILE A 154 18.87 -3.97 13.60
N SER A 155 18.47 -4.25 14.84
CA SER A 155 19.20 -5.13 15.77
C SER A 155 18.81 -6.61 15.63
N ASN A 156 17.70 -6.90 14.96
CA ASN A 156 17.15 -8.25 14.77
C ASN A 156 17.58 -8.93 13.46
N GLY A 157 18.71 -8.51 12.87
CA GLY A 157 19.30 -9.15 11.70
C GLY A 157 20.16 -10.38 12.03
N SER A 158 20.75 -10.96 11.00
CA SER A 158 21.72 -12.05 11.06
C SER A 158 22.83 -11.86 10.03
N ASP A 159 23.96 -12.55 10.21
CA ASP A 159 25.10 -12.50 9.27
C ASP A 159 25.59 -11.07 9.00
N TYR A 160 25.82 -10.30 10.07
CA TYR A 160 26.39 -8.96 9.96
C TYR A 160 27.84 -9.04 9.48
N ARG A 161 28.16 -8.24 8.46
CA ARG A 161 29.48 -8.15 7.84
C ARG A 161 29.83 -6.70 7.55
N LEU A 162 30.91 -6.21 8.14
CA LEU A 162 31.51 -4.94 7.75
C LEU A 162 32.44 -5.20 6.57
N ILE A 163 32.09 -4.72 5.37
CA ILE A 163 32.77 -5.13 4.13
C ILE A 163 34.22 -4.67 4.06
N ASP A 164 34.57 -3.56 4.72
CA ASP A 164 35.93 -3.02 4.73
C ASP A 164 36.92 -3.73 5.67
N MET A 165 36.83 -5.06 5.77
CA MET A 165 37.75 -5.85 6.60
C MET A 165 38.53 -6.85 5.73
N PRO A 166 39.80 -7.14 6.08
CA PRO A 166 40.74 -7.83 5.19
C PRO A 166 40.46 -9.34 5.00
N SER A 167 39.52 -9.91 5.75
CA SER A 167 39.08 -11.30 5.55
C SER A 167 37.62 -11.47 5.94
N GLU A 168 36.94 -12.46 5.35
CA GLU A 168 35.53 -12.79 5.67
C GLU A 168 35.33 -13.03 7.18
N HIS A 169 36.30 -13.66 7.85
CA HIS A 169 36.28 -13.85 9.30
C HIS A 169 36.23 -12.51 10.05
N LEU A 170 37.11 -11.57 9.70
CA LEU A 170 37.14 -10.25 10.32
C LEU A 170 35.94 -9.38 9.95
N GLN A 171 35.42 -9.51 8.72
CA GLN A 171 34.15 -8.88 8.31
C GLN A 171 33.02 -9.29 9.25
N ARG A 172 32.91 -10.60 9.55
CA ARG A 172 31.91 -11.14 10.47
C ARG A 172 32.14 -10.71 11.91
N VAL A 173 33.37 -10.78 12.44
CA VAL A 173 33.67 -10.32 13.81
C VAL A 173 33.31 -8.85 13.98
N ALA A 174 33.65 -8.01 13.01
CA ALA A 174 33.29 -6.61 13.02
C ALA A 174 31.78 -6.41 12.97
N GLY A 175 31.09 -7.13 12.07
CA GLY A 175 29.63 -7.08 11.97
C GLY A 175 28.93 -7.50 13.26
N GLU A 176 29.42 -8.53 13.96
CA GLU A 176 28.91 -8.95 15.27
C GLU A 176 29.03 -7.83 16.32
N ARG A 177 30.11 -7.04 16.30
CA ARG A 177 30.25 -5.86 17.17
C ARG A 177 29.21 -4.79 16.85
N PHE A 178 28.92 -4.54 15.58
CA PHE A 178 27.83 -3.63 15.18
C PHE A 178 26.47 -4.15 15.61
N GLN A 179 26.22 -5.46 15.50
CA GLN A 179 24.98 -6.07 15.97
C GLN A 179 24.81 -5.86 17.49
N ASP A 180 25.85 -6.10 18.28
CA ASP A 180 25.82 -5.89 19.72
C ASP A 180 25.63 -4.41 20.08
N HIS A 181 26.27 -3.50 19.32
CA HIS A 181 26.05 -2.07 19.46
C HIS A 181 24.58 -1.71 19.21
N PHE A 182 23.97 -2.19 18.12
CA PHE A 182 22.56 -1.95 17.81
C PHE A 182 21.61 -2.50 18.89
N LYS A 183 21.91 -3.67 19.47
CA LYS A 183 21.15 -4.22 20.61
C LYS A 183 21.24 -3.35 21.87
N GLY A 184 22.32 -2.58 22.03
CA GLY A 184 22.49 -1.60 23.11
C GLY A 184 21.79 -0.26 22.89
N LEU A 185 21.37 0.06 21.66
CA LEU A 185 20.74 1.34 21.34
C LEU A 185 19.32 1.46 21.92
N PRO A 186 18.87 2.68 22.29
CA PRO A 186 17.46 2.95 22.57
C PRO A 186 16.55 2.55 21.39
N GLN A 187 15.32 2.14 21.69
CA GLN A 187 14.37 1.67 20.67
C GLN A 187 14.16 2.70 19.55
N ALA A 188 14.00 3.98 19.90
CA ALA A 188 13.81 5.07 18.95
C ALA A 188 14.97 5.24 17.94
N GLN A 189 16.18 4.76 18.27
CA GLN A 189 17.37 4.86 17.41
C GLN A 189 17.56 3.63 16.51
N ARG A 190 16.99 2.46 16.86
CA ARG A 190 17.17 1.20 16.10
C ARG A 190 15.91 0.68 15.41
N VAL A 191 14.72 1.10 15.85
CA VAL A 191 13.44 0.66 15.26
C VAL A 191 12.96 1.71 14.28
N PHE A 192 12.99 1.40 12.99
CA PHE A 192 12.49 2.26 11.91
C PHE A 192 11.01 1.99 11.69
N VAL A 193 10.16 2.97 11.99
CA VAL A 193 8.71 2.82 11.83
C VAL A 193 8.33 3.16 10.41
N LEU A 194 8.00 2.12 9.63
CA LEU A 194 7.54 2.27 8.25
C LEU A 194 6.14 2.90 8.23
N ASN A 195 5.29 2.51 9.18
CA ASN A 195 3.94 3.04 9.28
C ASN A 195 3.31 2.86 10.67
N ASP A 196 2.34 3.72 10.99
CA ASP A 196 1.46 3.68 12.18
C ASP A 196 0.00 3.94 11.73
N LEU A 197 -0.83 2.89 11.71
CA LEU A 197 -2.21 3.01 11.23
C LEU A 197 -3.12 3.60 12.28
N ARG A 198 -4.03 4.46 11.82
CA ARG A 198 -5.20 4.86 12.60
C ARG A 198 -6.43 4.55 11.77
N PHE A 199 -7.32 3.75 12.36
CA PHE A 199 -8.54 3.31 11.70
C PHE A 199 -9.74 4.08 12.23
N GLU A 200 -10.61 4.52 11.32
CA GLU A 200 -11.94 4.99 11.70
C GLU A 200 -12.73 3.85 12.36
N PRO A 201 -13.50 4.12 13.44
CA PRO A 201 -14.22 3.08 14.18
C PRO A 201 -15.26 2.30 13.37
N ASP A 202 -15.79 2.85 12.27
CA ASP A 202 -16.94 2.26 11.55
C ASP A 202 -16.61 1.73 10.14
N GLN A 203 -15.34 1.67 9.77
CA GLN A 203 -14.95 1.20 8.43
C GLN A 203 -14.91 -0.34 8.30
N PHE A 204 -15.16 -0.86 7.08
CA PHE A 204 -15.07 -2.29 6.79
C PHE A 204 -13.64 -2.83 6.67
N LEU A 205 -12.70 -1.98 6.24
CA LEU A 205 -11.31 -2.35 5.96
C LEU A 205 -10.44 -2.10 7.18
N LYS A 206 -10.63 -2.92 8.22
CA LYS A 206 -9.81 -2.91 9.43
C LYS A 206 -8.89 -4.13 9.45
N PRO A 207 -7.62 -3.99 9.05
CA PRO A 207 -6.59 -5.00 9.27
C PRO A 207 -6.56 -5.46 10.72
N SER A 208 -6.53 -6.78 10.92
CA SER A 208 -6.29 -7.40 12.24
C SER A 208 -4.95 -8.10 12.30
N LYS A 209 -4.52 -8.69 11.19
CA LYS A 209 -3.25 -9.39 11.05
C LYS A 209 -2.71 -9.16 9.65
N PHE A 210 -1.39 -9.14 9.53
CA PHE A 210 -0.75 -9.19 8.23
C PHE A 210 0.40 -10.21 8.22
N HIS A 211 0.73 -10.67 7.02
CA HIS A 211 1.90 -11.49 6.73
C HIS A 211 2.70 -10.81 5.63
N ILE A 212 4.02 -10.76 5.76
CA ILE A 212 4.92 -10.07 4.84
C ILE A 212 5.70 -11.11 4.04
N ARG A 213 5.86 -10.90 2.73
CA ARG A 213 6.82 -11.61 1.89
C ARG A 213 7.65 -10.62 1.08
N THR A 214 8.80 -11.10 0.63
CA THR A 214 9.69 -10.36 -0.26
C THR A 214 10.02 -11.21 -1.47
N ARG A 215 10.20 -10.57 -2.62
CA ARG A 215 10.60 -11.26 -3.84
C ARG A 215 11.40 -10.32 -4.72
N SER A 216 12.55 -10.78 -5.22
CA SER A 216 13.24 -10.06 -6.30
C SER A 216 12.46 -10.17 -7.60
N LYS A 217 12.54 -9.11 -8.40
CA LYS A 217 11.98 -9.07 -9.76
C LYS A 217 12.58 -10.17 -10.63
N LYS A 218 13.90 -10.40 -10.53
CA LYS A 218 14.61 -11.49 -11.22
C LYS A 218 14.06 -12.88 -10.88
N GLU A 219 13.92 -13.23 -9.59
CA GLU A 219 13.40 -14.55 -9.18
C GLU A 219 11.90 -14.72 -9.47
N SER A 220 11.18 -13.63 -9.74
CA SER A 220 9.78 -13.68 -10.22
C SER A 220 9.66 -14.09 -11.70
N GLY A 221 10.77 -14.06 -12.45
CA GLY A 221 10.79 -14.29 -13.90
C GLY A 221 10.57 -13.02 -14.74
N VAL A 222 10.38 -11.86 -14.11
CA VAL A 222 10.27 -10.56 -14.78
C VAL A 222 11.67 -10.00 -15.03
N SER A 223 11.88 -9.41 -16.21
CA SER A 223 13.17 -8.81 -16.57
C SER A 223 13.40 -7.49 -15.85
N LEU A 224 14.67 -7.21 -15.51
CA LEU A 224 15.09 -5.92 -15.00
C LEU A 224 15.11 -4.88 -16.13
N LEU A 225 14.76 -3.65 -15.81
CA LEU A 225 14.95 -2.48 -16.68
C LEU A 225 16.42 -2.06 -16.68
N ALA A 226 16.80 -1.15 -17.58
CA ALA A 226 18.20 -0.76 -17.78
C ALA A 226 18.83 -0.05 -16.57
N ASP A 227 18.01 0.60 -15.75
CA ASP A 227 18.36 1.34 -14.54
C ASP A 227 18.14 0.55 -13.24
N GLU A 228 17.71 -0.71 -13.34
CA GLU A 228 17.42 -1.58 -12.21
C GLU A 228 18.58 -2.55 -11.91
N ASP A 229 18.79 -2.83 -10.62
CA ASP A 229 19.78 -3.81 -10.14
C ASP A 229 19.12 -5.14 -9.71
N GLU A 230 19.92 -6.18 -9.45
CA GLU A 230 19.42 -7.49 -9.00
C GLU A 230 18.70 -7.46 -7.64
N GLY A 231 18.88 -6.37 -6.90
CA GLY A 231 18.18 -6.10 -5.65
C GLY A 231 16.73 -5.69 -5.86
N GLU A 232 16.32 -5.26 -7.05
CA GLU A 232 14.94 -4.84 -7.31
C GLU A 232 13.91 -5.93 -7.09
N GLY A 233 12.73 -5.52 -6.66
CA GLY A 233 11.67 -6.44 -6.26
C GLY A 233 10.51 -5.78 -5.53
N GLU A 234 9.68 -6.62 -4.92
CA GLU A 234 8.47 -6.20 -4.22
C GLU A 234 8.43 -6.70 -2.78
N VAL A 235 7.84 -5.88 -1.91
CA VAL A 235 7.33 -6.29 -0.59
C VAL A 235 5.84 -6.54 -0.72
N LEU A 236 5.40 -7.74 -0.31
CA LEU A 236 4.00 -8.16 -0.34
C LEU A 236 3.44 -8.17 1.08
N LEU A 237 2.26 -7.58 1.26
CA LEU A 237 1.50 -7.63 2.51
C LEU A 237 0.21 -8.39 2.26
N PHE A 238 0.06 -9.50 2.94
CA PHE A 238 -1.17 -10.29 2.97
C PHE A 238 -1.96 -9.91 4.21
N VAL A 239 -3.17 -9.39 4.04
CA VAL A 239 -3.91 -8.72 5.11
C VAL A 239 -5.19 -9.49 5.41
N ALA A 240 -5.37 -9.88 6.67
CA ALA A 240 -6.64 -10.39 7.18
C ALA A 240 -7.37 -9.26 7.91
N MET A 241 -8.66 -9.06 7.62
CA MET A 241 -9.45 -8.03 8.29
C MET A 241 -9.95 -8.54 9.65
N GLU A 242 -10.47 -7.64 10.48
CA GLU A 242 -11.06 -7.97 11.78
C GLU A 242 -12.18 -9.01 11.65
N GLY A 243 -12.02 -10.17 12.28
CA GLY A 243 -12.97 -11.29 12.20
C GLY A 243 -12.72 -12.28 11.05
N ASP A 244 -11.73 -12.04 10.19
CA ASP A 244 -11.32 -13.00 9.16
C ASP A 244 -10.36 -14.05 9.73
N GLY A 245 -10.40 -15.24 9.13
CA GLY A 245 -9.33 -16.21 9.25
C GLY A 245 -8.08 -15.77 8.48
N ASN A 246 -6.98 -16.50 8.67
CA ASN A 246 -5.79 -16.30 7.84
C ASN A 246 -6.02 -16.92 6.45
N GLY A 247 -5.51 -16.27 5.41
CA GLY A 247 -5.40 -16.87 4.08
C GLY A 247 -4.23 -17.83 3.96
N THR A 248 -4.04 -18.37 2.75
CA THR A 248 -2.91 -19.22 2.41
C THR A 248 -1.76 -18.36 1.89
N VAL A 249 -0.56 -18.60 2.37
CA VAL A 249 0.64 -17.91 1.88
C VAL A 249 1.15 -18.65 0.63
N PRO A 250 1.41 -17.94 -0.49
CA PRO A 250 1.87 -18.58 -1.71
C PRO A 250 3.25 -19.22 -1.54
N ILE A 251 3.46 -20.35 -2.22
CA ILE A 251 4.67 -21.16 -2.14
C ILE A 251 5.54 -20.95 -3.38
N ASP A 252 5.00 -20.57 -4.53
CA ASP A 252 5.80 -20.27 -5.72
C ASP A 252 5.16 -19.23 -6.66
N ASN A 253 5.82 -18.96 -7.79
CA ASN A 253 5.36 -17.97 -8.77
C ASN A 253 4.08 -18.38 -9.53
N ALA A 254 3.69 -19.67 -9.51
CA ALA A 254 2.42 -20.12 -10.06
C ALA A 254 1.25 -19.76 -9.12
N ASP A 255 1.50 -19.72 -7.81
CA ASP A 255 0.50 -19.32 -6.82
C ASP A 255 0.20 -17.81 -6.88
N LEU A 256 1.23 -16.98 -7.05
CA LEU A 256 1.10 -15.51 -7.11
C LEU A 256 2.11 -14.90 -8.09
N ARG A 257 1.61 -14.22 -9.13
CA ARG A 257 2.45 -13.46 -10.08
C ARG A 257 3.10 -12.24 -9.43
N TYR A 258 4.14 -11.70 -10.06
CA TYR A 258 4.74 -10.42 -9.65
C TYR A 258 3.72 -9.29 -9.81
N LEU A 259 3.36 -8.61 -8.73
CA LEU A 259 2.17 -7.77 -8.69
C LEU A 259 2.43 -6.33 -9.11
N LEU A 260 3.67 -5.92 -9.34
CA LEU A 260 4.03 -4.58 -9.82
C LEU A 260 4.17 -4.59 -11.34
N PRO A 261 3.15 -4.16 -12.12
CA PRO A 261 3.27 -4.03 -13.56
C PRO A 261 4.28 -2.94 -13.94
N GLU A 262 4.78 -3.01 -15.17
CA GLU A 262 5.73 -2.02 -15.70
C GLU A 262 5.18 -0.60 -15.51
N GLY A 263 6.06 0.30 -15.08
CA GLY A 263 5.70 1.68 -14.81
C GLY A 263 4.80 1.89 -13.58
N HIS A 264 4.68 0.94 -12.66
CA HIS A 264 3.95 1.10 -11.40
C HIS A 264 4.80 0.70 -10.20
N SER A 265 4.54 1.30 -9.03
CA SER A 265 5.27 1.00 -7.79
C SER A 265 4.39 0.53 -6.63
N ALA A 266 3.06 0.47 -6.85
CA ALA A 266 2.11 -0.05 -5.89
C ALA A 266 0.94 -0.79 -6.56
N THR A 267 0.51 -1.89 -5.94
CA THR A 267 -0.69 -2.64 -6.33
C THR A 267 -1.49 -3.04 -5.11
N VAL A 268 -2.81 -2.96 -5.21
CA VAL A 268 -3.76 -3.43 -4.18
C VAL A 268 -4.76 -4.38 -4.80
N LEU A 269 -4.84 -5.59 -4.24
CA LEU A 269 -5.86 -6.58 -4.53
C LEU A 269 -6.81 -6.67 -3.33
N LEU A 270 -8.11 -6.45 -3.55
CA LEU A 270 -9.16 -6.66 -2.55
C LEU A 270 -9.98 -7.90 -2.90
N GLY A 271 -10.09 -8.82 -1.94
CA GLY A 271 -10.70 -10.13 -2.15
C GLY A 271 -12.19 -10.04 -2.46
N SER A 272 -12.61 -10.77 -3.49
CA SER A 272 -14.03 -10.91 -3.85
C SER A 272 -14.89 -11.36 -2.69
N GLU A 273 -14.41 -12.36 -1.96
CA GLU A 273 -15.17 -12.96 -0.87
C GLU A 273 -15.38 -11.96 0.26
N MET A 274 -14.35 -11.15 0.56
CA MET A 274 -14.41 -10.07 1.54
C MET A 274 -15.46 -9.02 1.15
N LEU A 275 -15.45 -8.59 -0.11
CA LEU A 275 -16.44 -7.64 -0.65
C LEU A 275 -17.87 -8.19 -0.50
N PHE A 276 -18.13 -9.42 -0.93
CA PHE A 276 -19.48 -9.98 -0.92
C PHE A 276 -19.96 -10.33 0.49
N LYS A 277 -19.15 -11.04 1.27
CA LYS A 277 -19.56 -11.58 2.57
C LYS A 277 -19.57 -10.56 3.70
N ARG A 278 -18.86 -9.43 3.57
CA ARG A 278 -18.84 -8.38 4.59
C ARG A 278 -19.56 -7.12 4.15
N ILE A 279 -19.21 -6.59 2.99
CA ILE A 279 -19.68 -5.27 2.58
C ILE A 279 -21.07 -5.36 1.96
N ILE A 280 -21.26 -6.24 0.97
CA ILE A 280 -22.57 -6.43 0.32
C ILE A 280 -23.56 -7.10 1.30
N ALA A 281 -23.09 -8.05 2.12
CA ALA A 281 -23.90 -8.68 3.17
C ALA A 281 -24.41 -7.67 4.22
N GLU A 282 -23.59 -6.68 4.60
CA GLU A 282 -24.02 -5.60 5.48
C GLU A 282 -25.16 -4.79 4.86
N GLY A 283 -25.23 -4.72 3.53
CA GLY A 283 -26.35 -4.13 2.81
C GLY A 283 -27.68 -4.81 3.14
N VAL A 284 -27.70 -6.15 3.13
CA VAL A 284 -28.85 -6.95 3.56
C VAL A 284 -29.20 -6.62 5.02
N ARG A 285 -28.20 -6.50 5.91
CA ARG A 285 -28.42 -6.17 7.31
C ARG A 285 -28.99 -4.75 7.50
N ARG A 286 -28.55 -3.75 6.73
CA ARG A 286 -29.07 -2.37 6.83
C ARG A 286 -30.51 -2.24 6.36
N THR A 287 -30.97 -3.15 5.50
CA THR A 287 -32.39 -3.22 5.12
C THR A 287 -33.30 -3.84 6.20
N HIS A 288 -32.73 -4.29 7.33
CA HIS A 288 -33.44 -4.94 8.44
C HIS A 288 -34.29 -3.96 9.26
N THR A 289 -35.62 -4.01 9.07
CA THR A 289 -36.61 -3.28 9.90
C THR A 289 -37.92 -4.09 10.11
N LEU A 290 -37.92 -5.41 9.89
CA LEU A 290 -39.15 -6.23 9.84
C LEU A 290 -39.08 -7.48 10.71
N GLU A 291 -40.26 -8.06 10.98
CA GLU A 291 -40.46 -9.26 11.81
C GLU A 291 -39.74 -10.51 11.27
N ASP A 292 -39.51 -10.63 9.96
CA ASP A 292 -38.71 -11.71 9.35
C ASP A 292 -37.30 -11.22 8.98
N ALA A 293 -36.27 -11.90 9.48
CA ALA A 293 -34.88 -11.53 9.24
C ALA A 293 -34.49 -11.72 7.76
N PHE A 294 -34.16 -10.63 7.08
CA PHE A 294 -33.40 -10.68 5.85
C PHE A 294 -32.10 -11.46 6.08
N ARG A 295 -31.79 -12.37 5.17
CA ARG A 295 -30.57 -13.20 5.26
C ARG A 295 -29.92 -13.30 3.89
N ALA A 296 -28.59 -13.35 3.88
CA ALA A 296 -27.79 -13.57 2.70
C ALA A 296 -27.31 -15.02 2.67
N GLU A 297 -27.44 -15.68 1.52
CA GLU A 297 -26.69 -16.89 1.22
C GLU A 297 -25.64 -16.57 0.15
N PHE A 298 -24.55 -17.34 0.16
CA PHE A 298 -23.44 -17.16 -0.77
C PHE A 298 -23.20 -18.46 -1.52
N GLU A 299 -23.06 -18.36 -2.83
CA GLU A 299 -22.67 -19.48 -3.68
C GLU A 299 -21.39 -19.16 -4.44
N THR A 300 -20.67 -20.20 -4.84
CA THR A 300 -19.46 -20.06 -5.66
C THR A 300 -19.78 -20.46 -7.09
N VAL A 301 -19.73 -19.50 -8.00
CA VAL A 301 -19.96 -19.70 -9.44
C VAL A 301 -18.66 -19.42 -10.17
N ASN A 302 -18.13 -20.42 -10.89
CA ASN A 302 -16.84 -20.33 -11.59
C ASN A 302 -15.67 -19.85 -10.69
N GLY A 303 -15.69 -20.23 -9.41
CA GLY A 303 -14.67 -19.84 -8.44
C GLY A 303 -14.88 -18.47 -7.77
N PHE A 304 -15.89 -17.69 -8.16
CA PHE A 304 -16.19 -16.38 -7.57
C PHE A 304 -17.44 -16.42 -6.69
N THR A 305 -17.49 -15.54 -5.70
CA THR A 305 -18.64 -15.42 -4.78
C THR A 305 -19.77 -14.65 -5.44
N GLU A 306 -20.97 -15.21 -5.41
CA GLU A 306 -22.24 -14.53 -5.67
C GLU A 306 -23.09 -14.54 -4.39
N MET A 307 -24.04 -13.61 -4.28
CA MET A 307 -24.94 -13.51 -3.15
C MET A 307 -26.39 -13.64 -3.60
N ILE A 308 -27.17 -14.41 -2.85
CA ILE A 308 -28.63 -14.47 -2.95
C ILE A 308 -29.21 -13.85 -1.68
N GLY A 309 -30.07 -12.84 -1.87
CA GLY A 309 -30.81 -12.22 -0.77
C GLY A 309 -32.14 -12.94 -0.53
N PHE A 310 -32.49 -13.19 0.73
CA PHE A 310 -33.77 -13.74 1.17
C PHE A 310 -34.43 -12.84 2.22
N GLY A 311 -35.71 -13.11 2.49
CA GLY A 311 -36.55 -12.24 3.31
C GLY A 311 -37.15 -11.13 2.47
N GLY A 312 -37.96 -10.26 3.07
CA GLY A 312 -38.69 -9.29 2.28
C GLY A 312 -39.19 -8.09 3.03
N LYS A 313 -39.33 -7.00 2.27
CA LYS A 313 -39.95 -5.75 2.73
C LYS A 313 -41.42 -5.76 2.38
N GLY A 314 -42.25 -5.37 3.33
CA GLY A 314 -43.66 -5.15 3.04
C GLY A 314 -44.23 -3.94 3.76
N LYS A 315 -45.25 -3.36 3.13
CA LYS A 315 -46.09 -2.34 3.74
C LYS A 315 -47.44 -2.94 4.02
N TYR A 316 -47.97 -2.66 5.20
CA TYR A 316 -49.26 -3.16 5.63
C TYR A 316 -50.25 -2.02 5.72
N ALA A 317 -51.48 -2.30 5.30
CA ALA A 317 -52.60 -1.38 5.43
C ALA A 317 -52.33 0.03 4.85
N GLU A 318 -51.68 0.12 3.68
CA GLU A 318 -51.39 1.40 3.05
C GLU A 318 -52.48 1.79 2.05
N HIS A 319 -53.07 2.96 2.25
CA HIS A 319 -54.02 3.58 1.34
C HIS A 319 -53.23 4.26 0.21
N PHE A 320 -53.56 3.94 -1.05
CA PHE A 320 -52.77 4.41 -2.21
C PHE A 320 -53.56 5.01 -3.35
N TYR A 321 -54.88 4.88 -3.34
CA TYR A 321 -55.73 5.41 -4.38
C TYR A 321 -57.01 5.98 -3.77
N ASP A 322 -57.38 7.18 -4.19
CA ASP A 322 -58.67 7.81 -3.91
C ASP A 322 -59.45 7.95 -5.21
N GLY A 323 -60.66 7.41 -5.24
CA GLY A 323 -61.52 7.55 -6.40
C GLY A 323 -62.33 8.83 -6.35
N THR A 324 -62.77 9.30 -7.52
CA THR A 324 -63.58 10.51 -7.64
C THR A 324 -65.06 10.15 -7.52
N PRO A 325 -65.89 10.92 -6.78
CA PRO A 325 -67.34 10.70 -6.73
C PRO A 325 -67.99 11.00 -8.10
N THR A 326 -68.11 9.99 -8.95
CA THR A 326 -68.62 10.13 -10.33
C THR A 326 -70.06 9.64 -10.51
N ALA A 327 -70.58 8.86 -9.56
CA ALA A 327 -71.93 8.29 -9.54
C ALA A 327 -72.33 7.91 -8.10
N ASP A 328 -73.54 7.38 -7.90
CA ASP A 328 -73.99 6.88 -6.59
C ASP A 328 -73.08 5.78 -6.03
N ARG A 329 -72.62 4.88 -6.91
CA ARG A 329 -71.62 3.85 -6.62
C ARG A 329 -70.29 4.16 -7.29
N TYR A 330 -69.27 4.46 -6.51
CA TYR A 330 -67.89 4.67 -6.96
C TYR A 330 -66.88 4.06 -5.98
N ILE A 331 -65.63 3.90 -6.41
CA ILE A 331 -64.52 3.51 -5.55
C ILE A 331 -64.18 4.71 -4.65
N LYS A 332 -64.36 4.60 -3.34
CA LYS A 332 -63.91 5.63 -2.39
C LYS A 332 -62.40 5.65 -2.33
N PHE A 333 -61.81 4.49 -2.02
CA PHE A 333 -60.38 4.31 -1.98
C PHE A 333 -59.99 2.83 -2.12
N ILE A 334 -58.71 2.59 -2.38
CA ILE A 334 -58.10 1.25 -2.37
C ILE A 334 -56.95 1.24 -1.38
N GLN A 335 -56.90 0.17 -0.60
CA GLN A 335 -55.86 -0.08 0.38
C GLN A 335 -55.15 -1.39 0.03
N VAL A 336 -53.81 -1.39 0.06
CA VAL A 336 -53.02 -2.63 0.05
C VAL A 336 -52.99 -3.17 1.47
N VAL A 337 -53.35 -4.45 1.64
CA VAL A 337 -53.36 -5.13 2.93
C VAL A 337 -51.93 -5.52 3.30
N SER A 338 -51.22 -6.12 2.35
CA SER A 338 -49.81 -6.46 2.47
C SER A 338 -49.17 -6.33 1.09
N LEU A 339 -48.19 -5.43 0.99
CA LEU A 339 -47.31 -5.32 -0.16
C LEU A 339 -46.15 -6.30 0.06
N ILE A 340 -46.02 -7.32 -0.78
CA ILE A 340 -44.97 -8.34 -0.70
C ILE A 340 -43.96 -8.07 -1.82
N THR A 341 -42.79 -7.56 -1.45
CA THR A 341 -41.63 -7.46 -2.36
C THR A 341 -40.44 -8.12 -1.68
N ASN A 342 -40.50 -9.44 -1.53
CA ASN A 342 -39.36 -10.18 -1.00
C ASN A 342 -38.20 -10.21 -2.00
N PHE A 343 -37.01 -10.42 -1.46
CA PHE A 343 -35.78 -10.55 -2.23
C PHE A 343 -35.85 -11.83 -3.07
N SER A 344 -35.90 -12.99 -2.43
CA SER A 344 -36.07 -14.27 -3.11
C SER A 344 -37.07 -15.17 -2.39
N ASP A 345 -37.83 -15.97 -3.16
CA ASP A 345 -38.69 -17.03 -2.61
C ASP A 345 -37.94 -18.34 -2.40
N HIS A 346 -36.93 -18.61 -3.23
CA HIS A 346 -36.17 -19.84 -3.26
C HIS A 346 -34.72 -19.58 -3.71
N GLY A 347 -33.84 -20.55 -3.49
CA GLY A 347 -32.52 -20.56 -4.11
C GLY A 347 -32.64 -20.89 -5.60
N GLY A 348 -32.01 -20.10 -6.47
CA GLY A 348 -31.99 -20.35 -7.93
C GLY A 348 -32.16 -19.09 -8.78
N GLY A 349 -32.24 -19.28 -10.11
CA GLY A 349 -32.47 -18.18 -11.06
C GLY A 349 -33.92 -17.68 -11.07
N PRO A 350 -34.19 -16.53 -11.74
CA PRO A 350 -35.53 -15.96 -11.80
C PRO A 350 -36.52 -16.92 -12.48
N GLN A 351 -37.68 -17.13 -11.85
CA GLN A 351 -38.77 -17.96 -12.36
C GLN A 351 -40.08 -17.16 -12.39
N PRO A 352 -40.98 -17.42 -13.36
CA PRO A 352 -42.28 -16.77 -13.40
C PRO A 352 -43.07 -16.98 -12.09
N GLY A 353 -43.63 -15.90 -11.53
CA GLY A 353 -44.42 -15.94 -10.30
C GLY A 353 -43.61 -15.96 -8.99
N LEU A 354 -42.27 -15.94 -9.07
CA LEU A 354 -41.38 -15.92 -7.91
C LEU A 354 -40.49 -14.67 -7.94
N ALA A 355 -40.08 -14.22 -6.76
CA ALA A 355 -39.07 -13.20 -6.56
C ALA A 355 -37.67 -13.81 -6.57
N SER A 356 -36.71 -13.08 -7.12
CA SER A 356 -35.29 -13.41 -7.14
C SER A 356 -34.47 -12.15 -6.95
N PHE A 357 -33.54 -12.17 -5.99
CA PHE A 357 -32.60 -11.11 -5.70
C PHE A 357 -31.20 -11.70 -5.67
N ARG A 358 -30.39 -11.30 -6.65
CA ARG A 358 -29.01 -11.77 -6.80
C ARG A 358 -28.07 -10.60 -6.92
N VAL A 359 -26.93 -10.69 -6.26
CA VAL A 359 -25.78 -9.86 -6.55
C VAL A 359 -24.71 -10.77 -7.11
N ARG A 360 -24.27 -10.47 -8.33
CA ARG A 360 -23.30 -11.27 -9.07
C ARG A 360 -22.27 -10.37 -9.72
N ARG A 361 -21.23 -10.97 -10.26
CA ARG A 361 -20.26 -10.27 -11.09
C ARG A 361 -20.56 -10.50 -12.56
N GLU A 362 -20.40 -9.44 -13.34
CA GLU A 362 -20.30 -9.50 -14.79
C GLU A 362 -19.01 -8.80 -15.20
N ALA A 363 -18.52 -8.97 -16.43
CA ALA A 363 -17.17 -8.53 -16.82
C ALA A 363 -16.88 -7.06 -16.47
N GLY A 364 -16.06 -6.82 -15.43
CA GLY A 364 -15.69 -5.48 -14.94
C GLY A 364 -16.75 -4.78 -14.07
N GLU A 365 -17.85 -5.44 -13.74
CA GLU A 365 -19.00 -4.87 -13.03
C GLU A 365 -19.52 -5.79 -11.92
N ILE A 366 -20.20 -5.19 -10.96
CA ILE A 366 -21.06 -5.91 -10.02
C ILE A 366 -22.50 -5.61 -10.42
N VAL A 367 -23.36 -6.62 -10.43
CA VAL A 367 -24.75 -6.50 -10.88
C VAL A 367 -25.66 -6.96 -9.77
N LEU A 368 -26.53 -6.06 -9.32
CA LEU A 368 -27.70 -6.38 -8.51
C LEU A 368 -28.87 -6.60 -9.46
N ASP A 369 -29.47 -7.77 -9.41
CA ASP A 369 -30.61 -8.18 -10.22
C ASP A 369 -31.75 -8.61 -9.30
N TRP A 370 -32.76 -7.75 -9.18
CA TRP A 370 -33.95 -7.98 -8.37
C TRP A 370 -35.20 -7.98 -9.24
N ARG A 371 -35.81 -9.15 -9.39
CA ARG A 371 -37.01 -9.34 -10.19
C ARG A 371 -38.06 -10.10 -9.41
N GLY A 372 -39.32 -9.87 -9.74
CA GLY A 372 -40.39 -10.68 -9.18
C GLY A 372 -41.72 -10.42 -9.82
N THR A 373 -42.64 -11.37 -9.62
CA THR A 373 -44.05 -11.19 -9.92
C THR A 373 -44.86 -11.72 -8.76
N LYS A 374 -45.72 -10.89 -8.18
CA LYS A 374 -46.51 -11.21 -6.99
C LYS A 374 -47.93 -10.69 -7.11
N GLU A 375 -48.85 -11.44 -6.52
CA GLU A 375 -50.19 -10.96 -6.22
C GLU A 375 -50.18 -10.18 -4.90
N GLN A 376 -50.67 -8.95 -4.95
CA GLN A 376 -50.70 -8.01 -3.83
C GLN A 376 -52.11 -7.92 -3.28
N SER A 377 -52.29 -8.37 -2.05
CA SER A 377 -53.60 -8.37 -1.40
C SER A 377 -54.08 -6.94 -1.18
N CYS A 378 -55.27 -6.63 -1.68
CA CYS A 378 -55.89 -5.31 -1.63
C CYS A 378 -57.34 -5.41 -1.16
N ILE A 379 -57.85 -4.31 -0.61
CA ILE A 379 -59.27 -4.13 -0.32
C ILE A 379 -59.72 -2.84 -1.03
N ILE A 380 -60.78 -2.96 -1.82
CA ILE A 380 -61.46 -1.83 -2.46
C ILE A 380 -62.62 -1.42 -1.57
N PHE A 381 -62.74 -0.12 -1.29
CA PHE A 381 -63.83 0.45 -0.51
C PHE A 381 -64.77 1.22 -1.44
N TYR A 382 -66.07 0.93 -1.39
CA TYR A 382 -67.10 1.56 -2.22
C TYR A 382 -67.95 2.57 -1.45
N SER A 383 -68.61 3.46 -2.17
CA SER A 383 -69.55 4.42 -1.59
C SER A 383 -70.84 3.80 -1.04
N THR A 384 -71.26 2.65 -1.56
CA THR A 384 -72.51 1.94 -1.24
C THR A 384 -72.29 0.43 -1.00
N PHE A 385 -73.33 -0.30 -0.61
CA PHE A 385 -73.25 -1.75 -0.33
C PHE A 385 -73.06 -2.64 -1.60
N PRO A 386 -72.29 -3.75 -1.55
CA PRO A 386 -71.38 -4.14 -0.47
C PRO A 386 -70.23 -3.13 -0.33
N PRO A 387 -69.86 -2.78 0.92
CA PRO A 387 -68.97 -1.65 1.19
C PRO A 387 -67.52 -1.94 0.82
N THR A 388 -67.12 -3.21 0.75
CA THR A 388 -65.76 -3.63 0.43
C THR A 388 -65.73 -4.87 -0.46
N ILE A 389 -64.67 -4.98 -1.26
CA ILE A 389 -64.33 -6.20 -2.00
C ILE A 389 -62.83 -6.46 -1.79
N SER A 390 -62.49 -7.68 -1.40
CA SER A 390 -61.11 -8.15 -1.27
C SER A 390 -60.69 -8.92 -2.52
N GLY A 391 -59.41 -8.84 -2.84
CA GLY A 391 -58.81 -9.48 -3.99
C GLY A 391 -57.37 -9.02 -4.16
N ASN A 392 -56.73 -9.41 -5.26
CA ASN A 392 -55.32 -9.15 -5.48
C ASN A 392 -55.09 -8.35 -6.76
N LEU A 393 -54.23 -7.34 -6.69
CA LEU A 393 -53.61 -6.76 -7.88
C LEU A 393 -52.37 -7.59 -8.24
N GLY A 394 -52.12 -7.80 -9.53
CA GLY A 394 -50.84 -8.35 -9.96
C GLY A 394 -49.78 -7.25 -9.96
N SER A 395 -48.57 -7.58 -9.53
CA SER A 395 -47.42 -6.68 -9.62
C SER A 395 -46.23 -7.45 -10.19
N ALA A 396 -45.48 -6.82 -11.09
CA ALA A 396 -44.20 -7.31 -11.57
C ALA A 396 -43.17 -6.20 -11.45
N TRP A 397 -41.93 -6.56 -11.09
CA TRP A 397 -40.82 -5.63 -11.07
C TRP A 397 -39.56 -6.24 -11.67
N GLU A 398 -38.78 -5.39 -12.32
CA GLU A 398 -37.44 -5.70 -12.80
C GLU A 398 -36.54 -4.53 -12.45
N CYS A 399 -35.63 -4.76 -11.51
CA CYS A 399 -34.66 -3.79 -11.02
C CYS A 399 -33.25 -4.37 -11.22
N VAL A 400 -32.51 -3.88 -12.22
CA VAL A 400 -31.13 -4.27 -12.48
C VAL A 400 -30.24 -3.05 -12.34
N TRP A 401 -29.36 -3.07 -11.34
CA TRP A 401 -28.40 -2.01 -11.05
C TRP A 401 -26.99 -2.54 -11.28
N ARG A 402 -26.17 -1.75 -11.96
CA ARG A 402 -24.79 -2.09 -12.29
C ARG A 402 -23.86 -1.16 -11.54
N PHE A 403 -22.79 -1.71 -10.98
CA PHE A 403 -21.81 -0.99 -10.18
C PHE A 403 -20.43 -1.14 -10.79
N LYS A 404 -19.69 -0.04 -10.78
CA LYS A 404 -18.29 0.03 -11.23
C LYS A 404 -17.44 0.67 -10.16
N TYR A 405 -16.22 0.19 -10.02
CA TYR A 405 -15.23 0.94 -9.27
C TYR A 405 -14.84 2.19 -10.04
N LYS A 406 -14.80 3.31 -9.33
CA LYS A 406 -14.33 4.60 -9.84
C LYS A 406 -13.28 5.14 -8.89
N LEU A 407 -12.32 5.86 -9.46
CA LEU A 407 -11.40 6.71 -8.71
C LEU A 407 -12.04 8.09 -8.57
N GLU A 408 -12.19 8.57 -7.34
CA GLU A 408 -12.61 9.93 -7.05
C GLU A 408 -11.48 10.89 -7.46
N PRO A 409 -11.69 11.81 -8.43
CA PRO A 409 -10.60 12.58 -9.03
C PRO A 409 -9.84 13.49 -8.05
N GLU A 410 -10.51 14.01 -7.03
CA GLU A 410 -9.92 14.98 -6.07
C GLU A 410 -9.16 14.34 -4.91
N THR A 411 -9.49 13.09 -4.58
CA THR A 411 -8.93 12.41 -3.40
C THR A 411 -8.16 11.14 -3.76
N GLY A 412 -8.31 10.64 -5.00
CA GLY A 412 -7.80 9.34 -5.43
C GLY A 412 -8.51 8.15 -4.76
N ARG A 413 -9.64 8.35 -4.06
CA ARG A 413 -10.36 7.28 -3.37
C ARG A 413 -11.01 6.33 -4.36
N ILE A 414 -10.91 5.03 -4.09
CA ILE A 414 -11.66 4.01 -4.82
C ILE A 414 -13.06 3.93 -4.23
N MET A 415 -14.09 4.14 -5.04
CA MET A 415 -15.50 4.02 -4.66
C MET A 415 -16.19 3.01 -5.56
N LEU A 416 -17.12 2.24 -5.01
CA LEU A 416 -18.08 1.50 -5.82
C LEU A 416 -19.25 2.42 -6.14
N ALA A 417 -19.40 2.82 -7.40
CA ALA A 417 -20.42 3.75 -7.85
C ALA A 417 -21.44 3.07 -8.75
N VAL A 418 -22.70 3.50 -8.65
CA VAL A 418 -23.77 3.07 -9.55
C VAL A 418 -23.51 3.64 -10.95
N ASP A 419 -23.72 2.81 -11.97
CA ASP A 419 -23.73 3.22 -13.37
C ASP A 419 -25.18 3.51 -13.81
N GLU A 420 -25.65 4.72 -13.50
CA GLU A 420 -27.03 5.18 -13.78
C GLU A 420 -27.41 5.09 -15.28
N SER A 421 -26.42 5.03 -16.18
CA SER A 421 -26.64 4.98 -17.62
C SER A 421 -27.17 3.62 -18.12
N ASN A 422 -27.06 2.57 -17.31
CA ASN A 422 -27.43 1.19 -17.66
C ASN A 422 -28.41 0.56 -16.64
N GLU A 423 -29.16 1.38 -15.90
CA GLU A 423 -30.20 0.88 -15.00
C GLU A 423 -31.44 0.40 -15.78
N LEU A 424 -31.89 -0.82 -15.47
CA LEU A 424 -33.22 -1.27 -15.82
C LEU A 424 -34.10 -1.15 -14.57
N PHE A 425 -35.07 -0.24 -14.59
CA PHE A 425 -36.06 -0.12 -13.54
C PHE A 425 -37.46 -0.14 -14.15
N LYS A 426 -38.18 -1.24 -13.96
CA LYS A 426 -39.55 -1.41 -14.43
C LYS A 426 -40.42 -1.92 -13.30
N VAL A 427 -41.60 -1.33 -13.17
CA VAL A 427 -42.70 -1.81 -12.35
C VAL A 427 -43.93 -1.84 -13.25
N ASP A 428 -44.65 -2.93 -13.23
CA ASP A 428 -45.92 -3.06 -13.94
C ASP A 428 -46.97 -3.64 -13.00
N VAL A 429 -48.16 -3.08 -13.07
CA VAL A 429 -49.32 -3.52 -12.27
C VAL A 429 -50.41 -4.02 -13.20
N SER A 430 -50.93 -5.20 -12.89
CA SER A 430 -52.05 -5.83 -13.60
C SER A 430 -53.29 -5.93 -12.71
N VAL A 431 -54.44 -6.07 -13.35
CA VAL A 431 -55.75 -6.11 -12.69
C VAL A 431 -55.92 -7.31 -11.74
N GLY A 432 -55.07 -8.34 -11.86
CA GLY A 432 -55.06 -9.51 -10.97
C GLY A 432 -56.41 -10.22 -10.91
N THR A 433 -56.95 -10.41 -9.71
CA THR A 433 -58.24 -11.12 -9.49
C THR A 433 -59.47 -10.22 -9.69
N TYR A 434 -59.28 -8.94 -10.02
CA TYR A 434 -60.37 -7.97 -10.20
C TYR A 434 -60.88 -7.85 -11.65
N GLN A 435 -60.58 -8.84 -12.50
CA GLN A 435 -60.95 -8.85 -13.93
C GLN A 435 -62.46 -8.73 -14.19
N ASP A 436 -63.28 -9.11 -13.22
CA ASP A 436 -64.74 -9.06 -13.30
C ASP A 436 -65.35 -7.85 -12.55
N GLN A 437 -64.54 -6.85 -12.16
CA GLN A 437 -65.00 -5.66 -11.43
C GLN A 437 -65.08 -4.44 -12.35
N PRO A 438 -66.27 -4.05 -12.87
CA PRO A 438 -66.38 -3.05 -13.92
C PRO A 438 -65.85 -1.66 -13.54
N LEU A 439 -66.14 -1.21 -12.31
CA LEU A 439 -65.66 0.09 -11.81
C LEU A 439 -64.13 0.12 -11.66
N LEU A 440 -63.53 -1.00 -11.24
CA LEU A 440 -62.07 -1.09 -11.16
C LEU A 440 -61.45 -1.09 -12.56
N ILE A 441 -61.99 -1.86 -13.50
CA ILE A 441 -61.49 -1.89 -14.89
C ILE A 441 -61.54 -0.49 -15.51
N GLN A 442 -62.65 0.22 -15.30
CA GLN A 442 -62.83 1.59 -15.78
C GLN A 442 -61.78 2.56 -15.20
N ASP A 443 -61.49 2.47 -13.91
CA ASP A 443 -60.52 3.33 -13.23
C ASP A 443 -59.09 2.78 -13.25
N PHE A 444 -58.88 1.59 -13.82
CA PHE A 444 -57.62 0.84 -13.73
C PHE A 444 -56.40 1.63 -14.20
N PRO A 445 -56.42 2.42 -15.29
CA PRO A 445 -55.26 3.22 -15.68
C PRO A 445 -54.79 4.19 -14.57
N ARG A 446 -55.72 4.76 -13.80
CA ARG A 446 -55.41 5.65 -12.68
C ARG A 446 -54.95 4.86 -11.45
N ILE A 447 -55.61 3.73 -11.17
CA ILE A 447 -55.24 2.82 -10.08
C ILE A 447 -53.82 2.25 -10.30
N LYS A 448 -53.51 1.80 -11.53
CA LYS A 448 -52.21 1.33 -11.99
C LYS A 448 -51.14 2.39 -11.73
N ALA A 449 -51.34 3.61 -12.24
CA ALA A 449 -50.39 4.70 -12.02
C ALA A 449 -50.18 5.02 -10.53
N SER A 450 -51.25 4.99 -9.72
CA SER A 450 -51.17 5.22 -8.28
C SER A 450 -50.40 4.12 -7.54
N PHE A 451 -50.65 2.85 -7.90
CA PHE A 451 -49.98 1.72 -7.27
C PHE A 451 -48.51 1.61 -7.70
N GLU A 452 -48.21 1.86 -8.98
CA GLU A 452 -46.84 1.99 -9.47
C GLU A 452 -46.10 3.14 -8.77
N GLY A 453 -46.76 4.28 -8.57
CA GLY A 453 -46.25 5.42 -7.81
C GLY A 453 -45.98 5.14 -6.34
N MET A 454 -46.59 4.11 -5.76
CA MET A 454 -46.31 3.63 -4.40
C MET A 454 -45.17 2.59 -4.37
N ILE A 455 -45.20 1.61 -5.28
CA ILE A 455 -44.22 0.51 -5.32
C ILE A 455 -42.84 1.01 -5.77
N ALA A 456 -42.77 1.83 -6.81
CA ALA A 456 -41.49 2.23 -7.40
C ALA A 456 -40.55 2.95 -6.40
N PRO A 457 -40.99 3.97 -5.63
CA PRO A 457 -40.14 4.60 -4.62
C PRO A 457 -39.71 3.63 -3.51
N PHE A 458 -40.58 2.70 -3.14
CA PHE A 458 -40.29 1.70 -2.10
C PHE A 458 -39.19 0.72 -2.51
N LEU A 459 -39.25 0.22 -3.76
CA LEU A 459 -38.21 -0.64 -4.32
C LEU A 459 -36.88 0.12 -4.42
N ARG A 460 -36.92 1.36 -4.95
CA ARG A 460 -35.73 2.20 -5.11
C ARG A 460 -35.03 2.48 -3.78
N GLN A 461 -35.78 2.93 -2.77
CA GLN A 461 -35.23 3.19 -1.43
C GLN A 461 -34.63 1.93 -0.80
N THR A 462 -35.22 0.77 -1.06
CA THR A 462 -34.69 -0.52 -0.57
C THR A 462 -33.35 -0.83 -1.20
N ILE A 463 -33.21 -0.65 -2.52
CA ILE A 463 -31.94 -0.84 -3.21
C ILE A 463 -30.90 0.19 -2.72
N GLU A 464 -31.26 1.47 -2.60
CA GLU A 464 -30.38 2.53 -2.09
C GLU A 464 -29.85 2.23 -0.68
N THR A 465 -30.73 1.75 0.20
CA THR A 465 -30.34 1.32 1.56
C THR A 465 -29.42 0.11 1.53
N PHE A 466 -29.71 -0.85 0.66
CA PHE A 466 -28.90 -2.05 0.49
C PHE A 466 -27.48 -1.72 0.01
N ILE A 467 -27.33 -0.78 -0.93
CA ILE A 467 -26.01 -0.47 -1.51
C ILE A 467 -25.20 0.50 -0.65
N SER A 468 -25.79 1.17 0.34
CA SER A 468 -25.11 2.21 1.11
C SER A 468 -23.74 1.79 1.68
N PRO A 469 -23.52 0.56 2.16
CA PRO A 469 -22.19 0.12 2.62
C PRO A 469 -21.12 0.16 1.53
N THR A 470 -21.51 -0.03 0.27
CA THR A 470 -20.56 -0.06 -0.84
C THR A 470 -20.04 1.34 -1.21
N THR A 471 -20.77 2.38 -0.83
CA THR A 471 -20.33 3.79 -0.95
C THR A 471 -19.41 4.22 0.20
N GLU A 472 -19.31 3.41 1.26
CA GLU A 472 -18.46 3.67 2.44
C GLU A 472 -17.12 2.91 2.37
N ILE A 473 -16.83 2.21 1.26
CA ILE A 473 -15.57 1.50 1.09
C ILE A 473 -14.46 2.50 0.84
N ASN A 474 -13.63 2.74 1.86
CA ASN A 474 -12.43 3.54 1.71
C ASN A 474 -11.18 2.66 1.67
N VAL A 475 -10.78 2.22 0.47
CA VAL A 475 -9.57 1.38 0.27
C VAL A 475 -8.28 2.10 0.70
N PHE A 476 -8.31 3.42 0.86
CA PHE A 476 -7.17 4.21 1.34
C PHE A 476 -6.62 3.72 2.68
N THR A 477 -7.46 3.18 3.55
CA THR A 477 -7.01 2.72 4.87
C THR A 477 -6.07 1.51 4.79
N LEU A 478 -6.10 0.77 3.67
CA LEU A 478 -5.10 -0.24 3.35
C LEU A 478 -3.83 0.36 2.73
N ASN A 479 -3.95 1.46 2.00
CA ASN A 479 -2.81 2.11 1.34
C ASN A 479 -1.81 2.72 2.32
N SER A 480 -2.26 3.06 3.53
CA SER A 480 -1.36 3.53 4.57
C SER A 480 -0.52 2.39 5.17
N LEU A 481 -0.79 1.10 4.93
CA LEU A 481 -0.16 -0.02 5.68
C LEU A 481 1.38 -0.01 5.73
N LEU A 482 2.06 0.44 4.67
CA LEU A 482 3.53 0.59 4.66
C LEU A 482 4.02 2.04 4.67
N PHE A 483 3.16 3.03 4.43
CA PHE A 483 3.56 4.42 4.20
C PHE A 483 2.81 5.37 5.12
N ARG A 484 3.56 6.26 5.78
CA ARG A 484 2.99 7.32 6.63
C ARG A 484 2.18 8.31 5.79
N ASN A 485 1.25 8.99 6.45
CA ASN A 485 0.30 9.97 5.89
C ASN A 485 0.86 11.05 4.94
N GLU A 486 2.15 11.26 4.82
CA GLU A 486 2.79 12.25 3.91
C GLU A 486 3.03 11.67 2.51
N ASP A 487 3.37 10.37 2.42
CA ASP A 487 3.47 9.60 1.18
C ASP A 487 2.30 8.61 1.11
N ALA A 488 1.46 8.73 0.08
CA ALA A 488 0.31 7.86 -0.12
C ALA A 488 0.42 7.13 -1.46
N VAL A 489 -0.26 5.99 -1.55
CA VAL A 489 -0.50 5.36 -2.84
C VAL A 489 -1.51 6.18 -3.61
N ARG A 490 -1.09 6.71 -4.76
CA ARG A 490 -1.98 7.27 -5.79
C ARG A 490 -2.24 6.19 -6.82
N PHE A 491 -3.51 5.80 -6.99
CA PHE A 491 -3.89 4.86 -8.04
C PHE A 491 -4.15 5.57 -9.35
N ASP A 492 -3.61 5.02 -10.45
CA ASP A 492 -3.88 5.51 -11.80
C ASP A 492 -5.04 4.73 -12.44
N SER A 493 -5.31 3.51 -11.98
CA SER A 493 -6.45 2.71 -12.44
C SER A 493 -6.99 1.75 -11.40
N VAL A 494 -8.28 1.42 -11.52
CA VAL A 494 -8.97 0.41 -10.71
C VAL A 494 -9.86 -0.46 -11.60
N HIS A 495 -9.87 -1.77 -11.32
CA HIS A 495 -10.52 -2.79 -12.13
C HIS A 495 -11.17 -3.85 -11.24
N CYS A 496 -12.17 -4.56 -11.76
CA CYS A 496 -12.79 -5.73 -11.11
C CYS A 496 -12.82 -6.96 -12.04
N PRO A 497 -11.65 -7.50 -12.44
CA PRO A 497 -11.57 -8.71 -13.28
C PRO A 497 -12.05 -9.97 -12.56
N GLY A 498 -11.90 -9.96 -11.25
CA GLY A 498 -12.15 -11.02 -10.29
C GLY A 498 -12.00 -10.32 -8.95
N ASP A 499 -10.92 -10.57 -8.23
CA ASP A 499 -10.56 -9.64 -7.14
C ASP A 499 -10.41 -8.20 -7.69
N MET A 500 -10.81 -7.22 -6.89
CA MET A 500 -10.64 -5.81 -7.28
C MET A 500 -9.14 -5.52 -7.29
N ALA A 501 -8.64 -4.98 -8.39
CA ALA A 501 -7.23 -4.64 -8.55
C ALA A 501 -7.08 -3.14 -8.81
N ALA A 502 -6.24 -2.49 -8.02
CA ALA A 502 -5.86 -1.10 -8.21
C ALA A 502 -4.35 -1.00 -8.39
N PHE A 503 -3.93 -0.26 -9.40
CA PHE A 503 -2.53 -0.09 -9.79
C PHE A 503 -2.16 1.38 -9.68
N GLY A 504 -0.98 1.67 -9.14
CA GLY A 504 -0.55 3.03 -8.92
C GLY A 504 0.92 3.21 -8.54
N HIS A 505 1.17 4.35 -7.92
CA HIS A 505 2.48 4.76 -7.45
C HIS A 505 2.44 5.18 -6.00
N VAL A 506 3.52 4.90 -5.27
CA VAL A 506 3.80 5.60 -4.01
C VAL A 506 4.35 6.98 -4.34
N GLY A 507 3.74 8.02 -3.78
CA GLY A 507 4.19 9.40 -3.91
C GLY A 507 3.49 10.34 -2.94
N PRO A 508 3.77 11.65 -2.99
CA PRO A 508 3.08 12.61 -2.13
C PRO A 508 1.58 12.60 -2.40
N LYS A 509 0.77 12.86 -1.36
CA LYS A 509 -0.68 13.09 -1.52
C LYS A 509 -0.95 14.19 -2.55
N GLN A 510 -2.13 14.19 -3.16
CA GLN A 510 -2.50 15.11 -4.25
C GLN A 510 -2.44 16.60 -3.87
N SER A 511 -2.61 16.92 -2.58
CA SER A 511 -2.47 18.27 -2.01
C SER A 511 -1.06 18.58 -1.46
N ALA A 512 -0.15 17.60 -1.51
CA ALA A 512 1.19 17.67 -0.98
C ALA A 512 2.22 17.69 -2.12
N PHE A 513 3.44 18.08 -1.80
CA PHE A 513 4.58 18.04 -2.72
C PHE A 513 5.71 17.22 -2.10
N SER A 514 6.61 16.72 -2.94
CA SER A 514 7.85 16.08 -2.49
C SER A 514 9.05 16.59 -3.26
N ILE A 515 10.20 16.73 -2.59
CA ILE A 515 11.48 17.02 -3.25
C ILE A 515 11.85 15.82 -4.12
N THR A 516 12.23 16.06 -5.38
CA THR A 516 12.47 14.98 -6.35
C THR A 516 13.79 14.25 -6.10
N GLU A 517 14.84 14.97 -5.70
CA GLU A 517 16.16 14.42 -5.42
C GLU A 517 16.43 14.42 -3.91
N LEU A 518 16.32 13.24 -3.30
CA LEU A 518 16.34 13.10 -1.84
C LEU A 518 17.76 12.94 -1.27
N GLU A 519 18.75 12.53 -2.06
CA GLU A 519 20.11 12.24 -1.60
C GLU A 519 21.22 12.80 -2.52
N PRO A 520 21.17 14.09 -2.92
CA PRO A 520 22.18 14.63 -3.82
C PRO A 520 23.57 14.66 -3.15
N ILE A 521 24.59 14.28 -3.92
CA ILE A 521 26.00 14.50 -3.58
C ILE A 521 26.51 15.69 -4.39
N ILE A 522 26.86 16.78 -3.71
CA ILE A 522 27.15 18.07 -4.33
C ILE A 522 28.60 18.48 -4.06
N PRO A 523 29.40 18.81 -5.08
CA PRO A 523 30.71 19.42 -4.87
C PRO A 523 30.59 20.80 -4.21
N HIS A 524 31.51 21.16 -3.31
CA HIS A 524 31.51 22.47 -2.65
C HIS A 524 31.60 23.68 -3.61
N THR A 525 31.91 23.47 -4.89
CA THR A 525 32.13 24.50 -5.92
C THR A 525 30.88 24.90 -6.68
N VAL A 526 29.79 24.12 -6.61
CA VAL A 526 28.62 24.27 -7.47
C VAL A 526 27.35 24.43 -6.65
N ALA A 527 26.54 25.43 -6.97
CA ALA A 527 25.20 25.57 -6.40
C ALA A 527 24.25 24.52 -6.98
N HIS A 528 23.29 24.06 -6.19
CA HIS A 528 22.33 23.04 -6.60
C HIS A 528 20.90 23.57 -6.47
N THR A 529 20.05 23.29 -7.45
CA THR A 529 18.66 23.76 -7.43
C THR A 529 17.72 22.59 -7.17
N PHE A 530 17.04 22.63 -6.04
CA PHE A 530 16.04 21.62 -5.70
C PHE A 530 14.74 21.86 -6.47
N THR A 531 14.10 20.76 -6.87
CA THR A 531 12.77 20.76 -7.51
C THR A 531 11.79 19.89 -6.72
N THR A 532 10.50 20.15 -6.90
CA THR A 532 9.42 19.39 -6.26
C THR A 532 8.48 18.78 -7.29
N GLU A 533 7.81 17.70 -6.90
CA GLU A 533 6.71 17.09 -7.64
C GLU A 533 5.43 17.12 -6.76
N PRO A 534 4.31 17.72 -7.23
CA PRO A 534 4.27 18.60 -8.40
C PRO A 534 5.15 19.83 -8.21
N ARG A 535 5.51 20.51 -9.30
CA ARG A 535 6.34 21.72 -9.24
C ARG A 535 5.63 22.85 -8.51
N ARG A 536 6.26 23.37 -7.45
CA ARG A 536 5.76 24.46 -6.60
C ARG A 536 6.78 25.59 -6.52
N ASN A 537 6.30 26.82 -6.42
CA ASN A 537 7.15 28.02 -6.29
C ASN A 537 6.83 28.84 -5.03
N ASP A 538 5.82 28.42 -4.27
CA ASP A 538 5.25 29.08 -3.10
C ASP A 538 5.73 28.42 -1.78
N LEU A 539 6.91 27.81 -1.82
CA LEU A 539 7.49 27.05 -0.71
C LEU A 539 8.48 27.90 0.08
N THR A 540 8.53 27.66 1.39
CA THR A 540 9.63 28.16 2.24
C THR A 540 10.72 27.09 2.31
N TRP A 541 11.97 27.50 2.14
CA TRP A 541 13.12 26.60 2.15
C TRP A 541 14.01 26.86 3.36
N SER A 542 14.56 25.80 3.93
CA SER A 542 15.52 25.88 5.03
C SER A 542 16.61 24.83 4.89
N VAL A 543 17.77 25.10 5.48
CA VAL A 543 18.88 24.15 5.59
C VAL A 543 19.36 24.06 7.03
N ARG A 544 19.64 22.86 7.50
CA ARG A 544 20.14 22.58 8.85
C ARG A 544 21.23 21.52 8.85
N ASN A 545 22.13 21.60 9.82
CA ASN A 545 23.07 20.52 10.10
C ASN A 545 22.33 19.28 10.60
N ILE A 546 23.01 18.15 10.48
CA ILE A 546 22.64 16.90 11.15
C ILE A 546 23.44 16.73 12.45
N LEU A 547 23.12 15.67 13.20
CA LEU A 547 23.85 15.26 14.42
C LEU A 547 24.00 16.34 15.51
N GLY A 548 23.18 17.41 15.47
CA GLY A 548 23.31 18.54 16.41
C GLY A 548 24.56 19.41 16.19
N GLU A 549 25.22 19.29 15.05
CA GLU A 549 26.46 20.02 14.75
C GLU A 549 26.22 21.52 14.51
N THR A 550 27.25 22.32 14.80
CA THR A 550 27.27 23.78 14.57
C THR A 550 28.35 24.19 13.58
N VAL A 551 28.53 23.40 12.53
CA VAL A 551 29.44 23.67 11.41
C VAL A 551 28.79 24.55 10.33
N PRO A 552 29.56 25.26 9.49
CA PRO A 552 29.02 25.96 8.33
C PRO A 552 28.28 24.99 7.40
N LYS A 553 27.01 25.31 7.10
CA LYS A 553 26.06 24.44 6.41
C LYS A 553 25.65 24.91 5.02
N GLY A 554 26.19 26.05 4.59
CA GLY A 554 25.75 26.75 3.38
C GLY A 554 24.46 27.52 3.61
N THR A 555 23.87 28.00 2.51
CA THR A 555 22.62 28.78 2.53
C THR A 555 21.68 28.29 1.44
N ILE A 556 20.37 28.46 1.64
CA ILE A 556 19.37 28.16 0.62
C ILE A 556 18.47 29.38 0.42
N THR A 557 18.16 29.68 -0.84
CA THR A 557 17.24 30.75 -1.22
C THR A 557 15.78 30.28 -1.14
N ASN A 558 14.83 31.22 -1.09
CA ASN A 558 13.40 30.91 -1.11
C ASN A 558 12.93 30.28 -2.45
N THR A 559 13.77 30.26 -3.48
CA THR A 559 13.51 29.58 -4.76
C THR A 559 14.15 28.19 -4.83
N GLY A 560 14.67 27.66 -3.73
CA GLY A 560 15.24 26.31 -3.66
C GLY A 560 16.67 26.18 -4.19
N VAL A 561 17.39 27.28 -4.41
CA VAL A 561 18.82 27.24 -4.81
C VAL A 561 19.69 27.18 -3.57
N TYR A 562 20.37 26.05 -3.38
CA TYR A 562 21.33 25.78 -2.31
C TYR A 562 22.76 26.14 -2.73
N THR A 563 23.43 26.92 -1.90
CA THR A 563 24.85 27.29 -2.03
C THR A 563 25.63 26.57 -0.92
N PRO A 564 26.50 25.59 -1.28
CA PRO A 564 27.29 24.84 -0.30
C PRO A 564 28.30 25.70 0.47
N PRO A 565 28.78 25.25 1.64
CA PRO A 565 29.96 25.82 2.29
C PRO A 565 31.20 25.73 1.39
N THR A 566 32.18 26.60 1.62
CA THR A 566 33.48 26.55 0.94
C THR A 566 34.35 25.40 1.44
N ALA A 567 35.35 24.97 0.66
CA ALA A 567 36.29 23.92 1.08
C ALA A 567 37.04 24.19 2.39
N ALA A 568 37.28 25.47 2.72
CA ALA A 568 37.94 25.87 3.97
C ALA A 568 37.02 25.73 5.19
N GLU A 569 35.72 25.85 4.99
CA GLU A 569 34.69 25.70 6.02
C GLU A 569 34.34 24.23 6.29
N ILE A 570 34.57 23.34 5.31
CA ILE A 570 34.42 21.89 5.46
C ILE A 570 35.64 21.33 6.21
N GLN A 571 35.40 20.92 7.46
CA GLN A 571 36.44 20.46 8.38
C GLN A 571 37.02 19.07 8.01
N ARG A 572 36.18 18.17 7.47
CA ARG A 572 36.55 16.79 7.08
C ARG A 572 36.50 16.61 5.55
N SER A 573 36.27 15.39 5.07
CA SER A 573 36.01 15.07 3.66
C SER A 573 34.68 15.61 3.13
N SER A 574 33.64 15.68 3.98
CA SER A 574 32.30 16.13 3.61
C SER A 574 31.55 16.77 4.79
N VAL A 575 30.45 17.46 4.48
CA VAL A 575 29.43 17.93 5.42
C VAL A 575 28.08 17.43 4.92
N ARG A 576 27.23 16.92 5.82
CA ARG A 576 25.86 16.51 5.48
C ARG A 576 24.86 17.48 6.11
N VAL A 577 23.85 17.85 5.35
CA VAL A 577 22.80 18.78 5.78
C VAL A 577 21.43 18.26 5.37
N VAL A 578 20.40 18.67 6.10
CA VAL A 578 19.01 18.45 5.67
C VAL A 578 18.49 19.74 5.07
N VAL A 579 18.01 19.63 3.83
CA VAL A 579 17.26 20.69 3.15
C VAL A 579 15.78 20.35 3.27
N THR A 580 14.98 21.31 3.74
CA THR A 580 13.54 21.13 3.94
C THR A 580 12.79 22.23 3.20
N ALA A 581 11.80 21.81 2.42
CA ALA A 581 10.78 22.67 1.84
C ALA A 581 9.48 22.55 2.64
N THR A 582 8.75 23.66 2.79
CA THR A 582 7.56 23.76 3.65
C THR A 582 6.45 24.54 2.97
N ASP A 583 5.22 24.01 3.06
CA ASP A 583 3.97 24.67 2.69
C ASP A 583 3.01 24.61 3.89
N GLY A 584 3.06 25.65 4.73
CA GLY A 584 2.28 25.73 5.97
C GLY A 584 2.56 24.56 6.92
N THR A 585 1.73 23.52 6.87
CA THR A 585 1.82 22.32 7.72
C THR A 585 2.54 21.15 7.06
N HIS A 586 2.71 21.15 5.73
CA HIS A 586 3.35 20.05 5.01
C HIS A 586 4.83 20.33 4.79
N THR A 587 5.68 19.33 4.96
CA THR A 587 7.13 19.43 4.71
C THR A 587 7.64 18.28 3.87
N SER A 588 8.65 18.54 3.03
CA SER A 588 9.43 17.50 2.38
C SER A 588 10.92 17.80 2.58
N SER A 589 11.71 16.76 2.87
CA SER A 589 13.12 16.90 3.22
C SER A 589 14.02 16.00 2.38
N ALA A 590 15.19 16.54 2.03
CA ALA A 590 16.28 15.83 1.36
C ALA A 590 17.54 15.85 2.23
N LEU A 591 18.30 14.76 2.19
CA LEU A 591 19.57 14.60 2.86
C LEU A 591 20.72 14.86 1.90
N VAL A 592 21.34 16.02 2.03
CA VAL A 592 22.33 16.53 1.10
C VAL A 592 23.71 16.24 1.62
N SER A 593 24.58 15.72 0.76
CA SER A 593 25.99 15.49 1.09
C SER A 593 26.88 16.43 0.28
N VAL A 594 27.59 17.33 0.96
CA VAL A 594 28.53 18.26 0.31
C VAL A 594 29.95 17.73 0.45
N THR A 595 30.61 17.48 -0.67
CA THR A 595 31.98 16.96 -0.67
C THR A 595 33.01 18.06 -0.88
N LYS A 596 34.12 17.96 -0.13
CA LYS A 596 35.30 18.83 -0.30
C LYS A 596 36.13 18.43 -1.52
N ARG A 597 36.08 17.14 -1.91
CA ARG A 597 36.83 16.55 -3.01
C ARG A 597 35.86 15.96 -4.03
N SER A 598 36.25 16.00 -5.30
CA SER A 598 35.49 15.34 -6.39
C SER A 598 35.79 13.85 -6.51
N LEU A 599 36.86 13.38 -5.87
CA LEU A 599 37.32 12.00 -5.85
C LEU A 599 37.71 11.62 -4.41
N SER A 600 37.24 10.46 -3.96
CA SER A 600 37.73 9.79 -2.76
C SER A 600 38.55 8.57 -3.14
N VAL A 601 39.59 8.27 -2.35
CA VAL A 601 40.45 7.08 -2.52
C VAL A 601 40.72 6.52 -1.14
N ASN A 602 40.51 5.21 -0.97
CA ASN A 602 40.78 4.48 0.24
C ASN A 602 41.65 3.23 -0.02
N PRO A 603 42.50 2.86 0.95
CA PRO A 603 42.91 3.66 2.10
C PRO A 603 43.77 4.88 1.69
N LEU A 604 43.90 5.86 2.59
CA LEU A 604 44.81 7.00 2.42
C LEU A 604 46.28 6.60 2.62
N ILE A 605 46.52 5.65 3.52
CA ILE A 605 47.84 5.10 3.82
C ILE A 605 47.70 3.59 3.96
N MET A 606 48.58 2.85 3.30
CA MET A 606 48.75 1.41 3.51
C MET A 606 50.24 1.08 3.48
N ILE A 607 50.70 0.26 4.43
CA ILE A 607 52.05 -0.29 4.44
C ILE A 607 52.02 -1.63 3.70
N ALA A 608 52.67 -1.68 2.55
CA ALA A 608 52.95 -2.91 1.80
C ALA A 608 54.34 -3.44 2.17
N THR A 609 54.47 -4.74 2.42
CA THR A 609 55.78 -5.37 2.68
C THR A 609 56.31 -5.99 1.39
N ALA A 610 57.60 -5.80 1.11
CA ALA A 610 58.22 -6.38 -0.08
C ALA A 610 58.13 -7.91 -0.06
N GLY A 611 57.61 -8.49 -1.15
CA GLY A 611 57.39 -9.93 -1.29
C GLY A 611 56.10 -10.45 -0.66
N ASP A 612 55.22 -9.57 -0.17
CA ASP A 612 53.86 -9.93 0.18
C ASP A 612 53.12 -10.37 -1.09
N SER A 613 52.63 -11.61 -1.10
CA SER A 613 51.89 -12.18 -2.24
C SER A 613 50.40 -11.88 -2.16
N LEU A 614 49.94 -11.28 -1.07
CA LEU A 614 48.56 -10.86 -0.88
C LEU A 614 48.38 -9.49 -1.54
N GLY A 615 47.46 -9.43 -2.51
CA GLY A 615 47.04 -8.18 -3.12
C GLY A 615 46.48 -7.21 -2.07
N HIS A 616 46.60 -5.92 -2.35
CA HIS A 616 46.10 -4.84 -1.50
C HIS A 616 44.85 -4.23 -2.14
N ASP A 617 43.71 -4.37 -1.47
CA ASP A 617 42.47 -3.78 -1.95
C ASP A 617 42.50 -2.25 -1.78
N VAL A 618 42.22 -1.56 -2.88
CA VAL A 618 42.00 -0.11 -2.94
C VAL A 618 40.62 0.14 -3.51
N SER A 619 39.97 1.19 -3.03
CA SER A 619 38.66 1.64 -3.50
C SER A 619 38.68 3.14 -3.75
N ALA A 620 37.81 3.60 -4.65
CA ALA A 620 37.66 5.01 -4.92
C ALA A 620 36.25 5.30 -5.44
N GLY A 621 35.78 6.51 -5.19
CA GLY A 621 34.48 6.99 -5.63
C GLY A 621 34.60 8.40 -6.19
N ALA A 622 33.98 8.64 -7.35
CA ALA A 622 33.86 9.96 -7.95
C ALA A 622 32.48 10.55 -7.67
N VAL A 623 32.42 11.88 -7.50
CA VAL A 623 31.17 12.61 -7.22
C VAL A 623 30.12 12.49 -8.32
N ASP A 624 30.55 12.29 -9.56
CA ASP A 624 29.69 12.11 -10.73
C ASP A 624 29.37 10.63 -11.00
N GLY A 625 29.88 9.70 -10.18
CA GLY A 625 29.74 8.26 -10.40
C GLY A 625 30.48 7.74 -11.63
N GLY A 626 31.38 8.54 -12.21
CA GLY A 626 32.13 8.17 -13.41
C GLY A 626 33.05 6.97 -13.20
N ARG A 627 33.33 6.24 -14.29
CA ARG A 627 34.30 5.14 -14.28
C ARG A 627 35.70 5.70 -13.98
N LEU A 628 36.41 5.02 -13.09
CA LEU A 628 37.78 5.36 -12.69
C LEU A 628 38.78 4.46 -13.41
N ASP A 629 39.90 5.06 -13.83
CA ASP A 629 41.05 4.36 -14.39
C ASP A 629 42.19 4.32 -13.37
N TRP A 630 42.78 3.14 -13.22
CA TRP A 630 43.83 2.87 -12.25
C TRP A 630 45.12 2.49 -12.95
N SER A 631 46.26 3.00 -12.48
CA SER A 631 47.58 2.69 -13.04
C SER A 631 48.66 2.83 -11.98
N ILE A 632 49.68 1.96 -12.03
CA ILE A 632 50.89 2.13 -11.22
C ILE A 632 51.76 3.24 -11.82
N GLN A 633 52.08 4.26 -11.01
CA GLN A 633 52.91 5.39 -11.44
C GLN A 633 54.36 4.99 -11.73
N ASP A 634 54.91 4.04 -10.96
CA ASP A 634 56.23 3.45 -11.18
C ASP A 634 56.13 1.96 -11.53
N PRO A 635 56.00 1.62 -12.83
CA PRO A 635 55.94 0.22 -13.27
C PRO A 635 57.19 -0.59 -12.93
N ALA A 636 58.33 0.03 -12.64
CA ALA A 636 59.56 -0.67 -12.27
C ALA A 636 59.50 -1.27 -10.86
N SER A 637 58.51 -0.88 -10.05
CA SER A 637 58.25 -1.47 -8.72
C SER A 637 57.86 -2.96 -8.77
N GLY A 638 57.40 -3.45 -9.94
CA GLY A 638 56.85 -4.80 -10.08
C GLY A 638 55.42 -4.94 -9.54
N ALA A 639 54.77 -3.86 -9.12
CA ALA A 639 53.36 -3.85 -8.76
C ALA A 639 52.48 -3.90 -10.01
N GLU A 640 51.32 -4.57 -9.89
CA GLU A 640 50.30 -4.68 -10.93
C GLU A 640 48.94 -4.25 -10.34
N VAL A 641 48.06 -3.67 -11.16
CA VAL A 641 46.68 -3.27 -10.79
C VAL A 641 45.69 -4.32 -11.26
#